data_AF-A0A517NZX0-F1
#
_entry.id   AF-A0A517NZX0-F1
#
_cell.length_a   1.000
_cell.length_b   1.000
_cell.length_c   1.000
_cell.angle_alpha   90.00
_cell.angle_beta   90.00
_cell.angle_gamma   90.00
#
_symmetry.space_group_name_H-M   'P 1'
#
loop_
_entity.id
_entity.type
_entity.pdbx_description
1 polymer ?
#
loop_
_entity_poly.entity_id
_entity_poly.type
_entity_poly.pdbx_seq_one_letter_code
_entity_poly.pdbx_strand_id
1 'polypeptide(L)'
;MRLLSLVLLFALGGVTAADEFDVYLLAGQSNMDGRGRVSDLSSEQMNPVADAIIFYRSVPHSSDGWKSLTPGFSIPPKHKGGLPSPTFGPEVGFSKAMLEAKPGTKLALIKGSKGGTSLRADWKPGVAGDPDTQGPRYRDFVETIRLATAELQQRGDQYKLRGLLWHQGESDSKAKSSVYQKRLEEFIARIRQDVGVDDLPVVVGEVFDNGKRDGVRAAIRKVSESVQGVGFVPASGLTTSDEGTHFDAKSQLKLGQRFADAIRDVQSKGVASSKQRIVCFGDSITKRGFPAILAESLDVDAINAGVGGHTSSEGLRRIQKDVLNQKPAVTVIFFGTNDIRVDNDRKHVPLEKYRDNLNAMITSCRKIGSEVVVCTLPPINAEPFFTRHERSDFGDVAGLEQAQASYRAAAIDVATASSVPVVDLQMLLKQEPQWMSGDGVHPSEAGNQIIAKHIAEAVAPLLRPKPKPPSLLDRKLGQTPKPNVLFISVDDLNDWVGCLGGNPDAQTPNLDAFAKRSVLFDNAHCQVALCNASRSSVLTGLYASTSGIYGNTTKHATDAYKDATQMPVWFGENGYRTMCMGKIYHNDHGRKSYWDEIGPKTLRWGPEPPGGRQFTKRFGTDAKDTLAWAALDIEEGGMPDEQIAAWGIQQLDQPRDEPFFLALGFYKPHTPMTAPKRYFDQFDRDSLTMPRVLEDDLSDVPELGRRWVLDRQKLIAEKAVQQYSPTYRRELVHAYHACVSLIDDCIGQVLQRLAQSPHADNTIVVLWSDHGWHLGEKNHWRKWMPWEESTRSLMMVHVPEALANGSVCSRTVGLIDIYPTLAKLCNLESPEGLEGRSFHSLLSNSQSAWERPALTSTTEGNHTVRSERWRYIRYVDGTEELYDHHKDPDEWHNLAHEPSLVPVKKEHASWIDQLTAGERTR
;
A
#
# COMPACT_ATOMS: atom_id res chain seq x y z
N MET A 1 7.38 -62.63 -38.12
CA MET A 1 7.16 -61.18 -38.37
C MET A 1 7.54 -60.45 -37.09
N ARG A 2 8.79 -59.95 -36.96
CA ARG A 2 9.17 -58.51 -37.01
C ARG A 2 8.27 -57.62 -36.14
N LEU A 3 8.77 -57.24 -34.95
CA LEU A 3 9.31 -55.91 -34.59
C LEU A 3 8.22 -54.84 -34.34
N LEU A 4 8.06 -54.39 -33.08
CA LEU A 4 8.66 -53.14 -32.59
C LEU A 4 8.18 -52.81 -31.17
N SER A 5 9.14 -52.70 -30.26
CA SER A 5 9.00 -52.15 -28.92
C SER A 5 8.72 -50.65 -29.01
N LEU A 6 7.66 -50.16 -28.35
CA LEU A 6 7.45 -48.73 -28.12
C LEU A 6 7.87 -48.40 -26.68
N VAL A 7 9.08 -47.88 -26.54
CA VAL A 7 9.58 -47.23 -25.33
C VAL A 7 8.91 -45.86 -25.25
N LEU A 8 8.05 -45.64 -24.25
CA LEU A 8 7.64 -44.29 -23.85
C LEU A 8 8.85 -43.64 -23.17
N LEU A 9 9.56 -42.78 -23.91
CA LEU A 9 10.46 -41.80 -23.29
C LEU A 9 9.58 -40.79 -22.53
N PHE A 10 9.64 -40.83 -21.20
CA PHE A 10 9.39 -39.63 -20.42
C PHE A 10 10.48 -38.63 -20.81
N ALA A 11 10.10 -37.57 -21.52
CA ALA A 11 10.90 -36.36 -21.55
C ALA A 11 10.89 -35.80 -20.12
N LEU A 12 11.89 -36.17 -19.32
CA LEU A 12 12.34 -35.35 -18.21
C LEU A 12 12.71 -34.01 -18.84
N GLY A 13 11.75 -33.07 -18.85
CA GLY A 13 12.08 -31.66 -18.97
C GLY A 13 13.03 -31.38 -17.83
N GLY A 14 14.32 -31.29 -18.15
CA GLY A 14 15.32 -30.88 -17.18
C GLY A 14 14.84 -29.58 -16.58
N VAL A 15 14.61 -29.60 -15.27
CA VAL A 15 14.44 -28.37 -14.49
C VAL A 15 15.77 -27.64 -14.66
N THR A 16 15.84 -26.73 -15.63
CA THR A 16 16.93 -25.78 -15.73
C THR A 16 16.91 -24.99 -14.42
N ALA A 17 18.01 -25.05 -13.67
CA ALA A 17 18.14 -24.23 -12.47
C ALA A 17 17.86 -22.77 -12.83
N ALA A 18 17.03 -22.09 -12.04
CA ALA A 18 16.79 -20.66 -12.15
C ALA A 18 18.12 -19.90 -12.09
N ASP A 19 18.34 -18.97 -13.02
CA ASP A 19 19.54 -18.15 -13.01
C ASP A 19 19.39 -16.96 -12.06
N GLU A 20 20.49 -16.53 -11.44
CA GLU A 20 20.54 -15.29 -10.65
C GLU A 20 21.29 -14.20 -11.45
N PHE A 21 20.60 -13.11 -11.79
CA PHE A 21 21.15 -12.00 -12.56
C PHE A 21 21.49 -10.78 -11.69
N ASP A 22 22.70 -10.24 -11.87
CA ASP A 22 23.03 -8.88 -11.44
C ASP A 22 22.53 -7.90 -12.53
N VAL A 23 21.52 -7.09 -12.19
CA VAL A 23 20.84 -6.19 -13.12
C VAL A 23 21.42 -4.78 -13.04
N TYR A 24 21.75 -4.20 -14.20
CA TYR A 24 22.23 -2.83 -14.32
C TYR A 24 21.36 -2.01 -15.27
N LEU A 25 21.08 -0.78 -14.87
CA LEU A 25 20.21 0.16 -15.55
C LEU A 25 21.06 1.12 -16.41
N LEU A 26 20.71 1.31 -17.68
CA LEU A 26 21.43 2.19 -18.61
C LEU A 26 20.50 3.29 -19.11
N ALA A 27 20.77 4.55 -18.71
CA ALA A 27 19.96 5.69 -19.09
C ALA A 27 20.80 6.89 -19.55
N GLY A 28 20.22 7.71 -20.43
CA GLY A 28 20.87 8.88 -20.98
C GLY A 28 20.56 9.11 -22.45
N GLN A 29 21.46 9.81 -23.15
CA GLN A 29 21.24 10.18 -24.56
C GLN A 29 22.20 9.49 -25.53
N SER A 30 22.55 10.13 -26.64
CA SER A 30 23.24 9.56 -27.80
C SER A 30 24.49 8.74 -27.49
N ASN A 31 25.30 9.08 -26.48
CA ASN A 31 26.46 8.27 -26.13
C ASN A 31 26.11 7.03 -25.28
N MET A 32 25.10 7.08 -24.40
CA MET A 32 24.54 5.87 -23.75
C MET A 32 23.78 4.99 -24.75
N ASP A 33 23.04 5.65 -25.65
CA ASP A 33 22.30 5.04 -26.75
C ASP A 33 23.25 4.30 -27.66
N GLY A 34 24.35 4.92 -28.10
CA GLY A 34 25.42 4.26 -28.83
C GLY A 34 25.65 4.87 -30.21
N ARG A 35 26.93 5.10 -30.50
CA ARG A 35 27.40 5.73 -31.74
C ARG A 35 28.66 5.08 -32.29
N GLY A 36 29.22 4.10 -31.59
CA GLY A 36 30.32 3.30 -32.10
C GLY A 36 29.80 2.40 -33.21
N ARG A 37 30.41 2.44 -34.39
CA ARG A 37 30.00 1.58 -35.52
C ARG A 37 30.46 0.16 -35.26
N VAL A 38 29.58 -0.81 -35.47
CA VAL A 38 29.94 -2.23 -35.35
C VAL A 38 30.97 -2.62 -36.42
N SER A 39 30.98 -1.94 -37.58
CA SER A 39 32.01 -2.13 -38.63
C SER A 39 33.45 -1.87 -38.18
N ASP A 40 33.63 -1.12 -37.10
CA ASP A 40 34.94 -0.72 -36.60
C ASP A 40 35.46 -1.70 -35.53
N LEU A 41 34.70 -2.76 -35.22
CA LEU A 41 35.05 -3.81 -34.27
C LEU A 41 35.82 -4.96 -34.94
N SER A 42 36.75 -5.58 -34.21
CA SER A 42 37.36 -6.84 -34.64
C SER A 42 36.33 -7.99 -34.62
N SER A 43 36.63 -9.09 -35.33
CA SER A 43 35.77 -10.30 -35.34
C SER A 43 35.47 -10.82 -33.94
N GLU A 44 36.44 -10.78 -33.02
CA GLU A 44 36.27 -11.18 -31.63
C GLU A 44 35.36 -10.21 -30.85
N GLN A 45 35.49 -8.91 -31.12
CA GLN A 45 34.68 -7.89 -30.45
C GLN A 45 33.21 -7.93 -30.84
N MET A 46 32.89 -8.48 -32.02
CA MET A 46 31.53 -8.67 -32.53
C MET A 46 30.80 -9.88 -31.91
N ASN A 47 31.50 -10.78 -31.24
CA ASN A 47 30.89 -11.96 -30.62
C ASN A 47 29.91 -11.56 -29.49
N PRO A 48 28.85 -12.36 -29.26
CA PRO A 48 28.02 -12.23 -28.06
C PRO A 48 28.86 -12.24 -26.79
N VAL A 49 28.53 -11.36 -25.85
CA VAL A 49 29.08 -11.40 -24.50
C VAL A 49 28.39 -12.53 -23.75
N ALA A 50 29.13 -13.63 -23.52
CA ALA A 50 28.63 -14.77 -22.75
C ALA A 50 28.14 -14.31 -21.37
N ASP A 51 27.10 -14.96 -20.83
CA ASP A 51 26.49 -14.64 -19.54
C ASP A 51 25.93 -13.21 -19.39
N ALA A 52 25.74 -12.48 -20.49
CA ALA A 52 25.08 -11.18 -20.49
C ALA A 52 23.87 -11.15 -21.41
N ILE A 53 22.75 -10.65 -20.88
CA ILE A 53 21.51 -10.39 -21.62
C ILE A 53 21.12 -8.91 -21.52
N ILE A 54 20.33 -8.44 -22.49
CA ILE A 54 19.87 -7.04 -22.56
C ILE A 54 18.40 -6.96 -22.94
N PHE A 55 17.72 -5.95 -22.38
CA PHE A 55 16.35 -5.58 -22.65
C PHE A 55 16.28 -4.09 -23.00
N TYR A 56 15.57 -3.72 -24.08
CA TYR A 56 15.44 -2.31 -24.48
C TYR A 56 14.10 -2.01 -25.15
N ARG A 57 13.57 -0.80 -24.92
CA ARG A 57 12.37 -0.28 -25.58
C ARG A 57 12.61 1.16 -26.01
N SER A 58 12.45 1.44 -27.30
CA SER A 58 12.58 2.79 -27.85
C SER A 58 11.72 2.93 -29.11
N VAL A 59 10.44 3.30 -29.01
CA VAL A 59 9.55 3.36 -30.20
C VAL A 59 10.23 4.06 -31.41
N PRO A 60 10.33 3.41 -32.59
CA PRO A 60 9.70 2.13 -32.98
C PRO A 60 10.56 0.86 -32.74
N HIS A 61 11.72 0.97 -32.11
CA HIS A 61 12.69 -0.11 -31.86
C HIS A 61 12.57 -0.66 -30.44
N SER A 62 11.90 -1.79 -30.27
CA SER A 62 11.81 -2.56 -29.03
C SER A 62 12.42 -3.95 -29.20
N SER A 63 12.97 -4.52 -28.14
CA SER A 63 13.21 -5.95 -28.08
C SER A 63 11.91 -6.70 -27.76
N ASP A 64 11.66 -7.82 -28.45
CA ASP A 64 10.65 -8.80 -28.05
C ASP A 64 11.22 -9.67 -26.91
N GLY A 65 11.40 -9.06 -25.75
CA GLY A 65 11.98 -9.70 -24.56
C GLY A 65 13.52 -9.65 -24.46
N TRP A 66 14.08 -10.40 -23.50
CA TRP A 66 15.52 -10.47 -23.25
C TRP A 66 16.30 -11.09 -24.42
N LYS A 67 17.39 -10.44 -24.84
CA LYS A 67 18.29 -10.92 -25.90
C LYS A 67 19.71 -11.13 -25.38
N SER A 68 20.47 -12.06 -25.97
CA SER A 68 21.91 -12.16 -25.73
C SER A 68 22.60 -10.86 -26.13
N LEU A 69 23.49 -10.36 -25.27
CA LEU A 69 24.18 -9.11 -25.51
C LEU A 69 25.21 -9.24 -26.65
N THR A 70 24.92 -8.64 -27.80
CA THR A 70 25.83 -8.45 -28.94
C THR A 70 25.94 -6.95 -29.28
N PRO A 71 27.04 -6.48 -29.89
CA PRO A 71 27.08 -5.11 -30.43
C PRO A 71 26.01 -4.92 -31.51
N GLY A 72 25.30 -3.79 -31.47
CA GLY A 72 24.38 -3.40 -32.56
C GLY A 72 22.94 -3.07 -32.17
N PHE A 73 22.63 -2.94 -30.88
CA PHE A 73 21.29 -2.58 -30.41
C PHE A 73 20.92 -1.10 -30.58
N SER A 74 21.74 -0.32 -31.26
CA SER A 74 21.55 1.12 -31.48
C SER A 74 21.50 1.44 -32.97
N ILE A 75 20.48 2.18 -33.41
CA ILE A 75 20.33 2.61 -34.82
C ILE A 75 20.43 4.14 -34.88
N PRO A 76 21.36 4.73 -35.65
CA PRO A 76 21.45 6.17 -35.77
C PRO A 76 20.22 6.78 -36.47
N PRO A 77 19.74 7.97 -36.06
CA PRO A 77 18.56 8.59 -36.67
C PRO A 77 18.81 8.87 -38.16
N LYS A 78 17.82 8.48 -38.98
CA LYS A 78 17.78 8.51 -40.46
C LYS A 78 18.68 9.59 -41.09
N HIS A 79 19.78 9.16 -41.71
CA HIS A 79 20.32 9.85 -42.88
C HIS A 79 19.46 9.49 -44.11
N LYS A 80 19.16 10.48 -44.94
CA LYS A 80 18.50 10.27 -46.23
C LYS A 80 19.45 9.45 -47.13
N GLY A 81 19.16 8.16 -47.29
CA GLY A 81 19.81 7.26 -48.26
C GLY A 81 20.64 6.13 -47.64
N GLY A 82 20.01 4.97 -47.40
CA GLY A 82 20.66 3.71 -46.99
C GLY A 82 21.08 3.63 -45.51
N LEU A 83 20.82 2.50 -44.84
CA LEU A 83 21.21 2.25 -43.44
C LEU A 83 22.72 2.00 -43.34
N PRO A 84 23.53 2.87 -42.71
CA PRO A 84 24.93 2.58 -42.48
C PRO A 84 25.09 1.94 -41.10
N SER A 85 25.52 0.67 -41.06
CA SER A 85 26.03 -0.13 -39.93
C SER A 85 25.31 -0.01 -38.56
N PRO A 86 24.94 -1.14 -37.92
CA PRO A 86 24.44 -1.06 -36.55
C PRO A 86 25.48 -0.40 -35.64
N THR A 87 25.02 0.33 -34.62
CA THR A 87 25.89 1.00 -33.65
C THR A 87 25.70 0.40 -32.25
N PHE A 88 26.65 0.65 -31.37
CA PHE A 88 26.60 0.19 -29.97
C PHE A 88 27.07 1.28 -29.00
N GLY A 89 26.64 1.16 -27.76
CA GLY A 89 27.00 2.05 -26.65
C GLY A 89 27.93 1.39 -25.63
N PRO A 90 28.00 1.90 -24.39
CA PRO A 90 28.90 1.39 -23.38
C PRO A 90 28.53 -0.01 -22.88
N GLU A 91 27.35 -0.55 -23.19
CA GLU A 91 26.87 -1.86 -22.73
C GLU A 91 27.84 -3.01 -23.00
N VAL A 92 28.52 -3.00 -24.15
CA VAL A 92 29.45 -4.08 -24.55
C VAL A 92 30.72 -4.03 -23.69
N GLY A 93 31.32 -2.84 -23.57
CA GLY A 93 32.54 -2.66 -22.77
C GLY A 93 32.28 -2.88 -21.28
N PHE A 94 31.12 -2.42 -20.80
CA PHE A 94 30.69 -2.58 -19.41
C PHE A 94 30.54 -4.05 -19.03
N SER A 95 29.78 -4.83 -19.80
CA SER A 95 29.55 -6.24 -19.48
C SER A 95 30.83 -7.08 -19.53
N LYS A 96 31.70 -6.85 -20.53
CA LYS A 96 32.99 -7.54 -20.62
C LYS A 96 33.85 -7.27 -19.38
N ALA A 97 33.96 -6.01 -18.98
CA ALA A 97 34.70 -5.59 -17.80
C ALA A 97 34.16 -6.20 -16.49
N MET A 98 32.84 -6.22 -16.32
CA MET A 98 32.18 -6.76 -15.14
C MET A 98 32.36 -8.29 -15.03
N LEU A 99 32.26 -9.01 -16.15
CA LEU A 99 32.42 -10.46 -16.20
C LEU A 99 33.88 -10.89 -16.05
N GLU A 100 34.82 -10.13 -16.61
CA GLU A 100 36.25 -10.34 -16.38
C GLU A 100 36.61 -10.16 -14.90
N ALA A 101 36.01 -9.16 -14.24
CA ALA A 101 36.23 -8.90 -12.83
C ALA A 101 35.60 -9.94 -11.88
N LYS A 102 34.48 -10.55 -12.29
CA LYS A 102 33.77 -11.55 -11.49
C LYS A 102 33.22 -12.68 -12.36
N PRO A 103 34.09 -13.61 -12.79
CA PRO A 103 33.70 -14.75 -13.62
C PRO A 103 32.58 -15.59 -12.96
N GLY A 104 31.66 -16.10 -13.77
CA GLY A 104 30.51 -16.90 -13.31
C GLY A 104 29.29 -16.09 -12.84
N THR A 105 29.36 -14.76 -12.89
CA THR A 105 28.18 -13.90 -12.70
C THR A 105 27.35 -13.86 -13.98
N LYS A 106 26.02 -13.81 -13.87
CA LYS A 106 25.13 -13.50 -15.00
C LYS A 106 24.67 -12.06 -14.93
N LEU A 107 24.74 -11.34 -16.05
CA LEU A 107 24.40 -9.92 -16.15
C LEU A 107 23.14 -9.71 -16.97
N ALA A 108 22.30 -8.80 -16.50
CA ALA A 108 21.11 -8.35 -17.22
C ALA A 108 21.12 -6.82 -17.33
N LEU A 109 21.09 -6.29 -18.54
CA LEU A 109 21.11 -4.86 -18.80
C LEU A 109 19.73 -4.36 -19.23
N ILE A 110 19.22 -3.32 -18.58
CA ILE A 110 17.98 -2.65 -18.98
C ILE A 110 18.34 -1.29 -19.55
N LYS A 111 18.14 -1.09 -20.85
CA LYS A 111 18.57 0.11 -21.57
C LYS A 111 17.38 0.95 -22.02
N GLY A 112 17.33 2.20 -21.54
CA GLY A 112 16.27 3.18 -21.87
C GLY A 112 16.77 4.47 -22.51
N SER A 113 17.95 4.46 -23.11
CA SER A 113 18.59 5.66 -23.67
C SER A 113 17.96 6.12 -24.99
N LYS A 114 18.03 7.43 -25.29
CA LYS A 114 17.66 7.95 -26.62
C LYS A 114 18.40 9.25 -26.96
N GLY A 115 19.02 9.29 -28.14
CA GLY A 115 19.67 10.50 -28.65
C GLY A 115 18.73 11.73 -28.77
N GLY A 116 19.29 12.93 -28.53
CA GLY A 116 18.57 14.20 -28.66
C GLY A 116 17.60 14.52 -27.51
N THR A 117 17.67 13.78 -26.40
CA THR A 117 16.81 13.97 -25.23
C THR A 117 17.51 14.81 -24.15
N SER A 118 16.71 15.57 -23.40
CA SER A 118 17.15 16.49 -22.37
C SER A 118 16.71 16.05 -20.97
N LEU A 119 17.52 16.36 -19.95
CA LEU A 119 17.12 16.18 -18.56
C LEU A 119 15.98 17.13 -18.16
N ARG A 120 15.92 18.31 -18.79
CA ARG A 120 14.87 19.30 -18.56
C ARG A 120 13.45 18.78 -18.85
N ALA A 121 13.26 18.12 -19.98
CA ALA A 121 11.92 17.83 -20.51
C ALA A 121 11.64 16.33 -20.60
N ASP A 122 12.62 15.54 -21.02
CA ASP A 122 12.42 14.14 -21.38
C ASP A 122 12.65 13.23 -20.19
N TRP A 123 13.71 13.48 -19.43
CA TRP A 123 14.11 12.68 -18.27
C TRP A 123 13.68 13.28 -16.93
N LYS A 124 12.74 14.23 -16.94
CA LYS A 124 12.20 14.83 -15.70
C LYS A 124 11.37 13.78 -14.93
N PRO A 125 11.61 13.57 -13.62
CA PRO A 125 10.89 12.58 -12.83
C PRO A 125 9.42 12.91 -12.51
N GLY A 126 9.00 14.17 -12.63
CA GLY A 126 7.64 14.60 -12.26
C GLY A 126 7.34 14.56 -10.76
N VAL A 127 6.08 14.80 -10.41
CA VAL A 127 5.55 14.73 -9.04
C VAL A 127 5.35 13.27 -8.62
N ALA A 128 5.54 12.97 -7.34
CA ALA A 128 5.31 11.62 -6.81
C ALA A 128 3.83 11.25 -6.90
N GLY A 129 3.54 10.07 -7.48
CA GLY A 129 2.17 9.59 -7.68
C GLY A 129 1.41 10.18 -8.88
N ASP A 130 2.03 11.04 -9.70
CA ASP A 130 1.40 11.65 -10.88
C ASP A 130 2.25 11.40 -12.15
N PRO A 131 1.94 10.34 -12.92
CA PRO A 131 2.63 10.00 -14.16
C PRO A 131 2.57 11.09 -15.24
N ASP A 132 1.54 11.93 -15.26
CA ASP A 132 1.31 12.93 -16.31
C ASP A 132 2.28 14.11 -16.24
N THR A 133 2.84 14.35 -15.06
CA THR A 133 3.89 15.36 -14.87
C THR A 133 5.28 14.88 -15.31
N GLN A 134 5.46 13.58 -15.52
CA GLN A 134 6.75 12.97 -15.90
C GLN A 134 7.17 13.31 -17.33
N GLY A 135 8.47 13.31 -17.56
CA GLY A 135 9.02 13.39 -18.90
C GLY A 135 8.80 12.08 -19.65
N PRO A 136 8.57 12.12 -20.98
CA PRO A 136 8.25 10.93 -21.76
C PRO A 136 9.35 9.86 -21.71
N ARG A 137 10.63 10.22 -21.55
CA ARG A 137 11.72 9.25 -21.44
C ARG A 137 11.84 8.66 -20.05
N TYR A 138 11.64 9.48 -19.02
CA TYR A 138 11.61 8.99 -17.65
C TYR A 138 10.51 7.94 -17.47
N ARG A 139 9.29 8.27 -17.91
CA ARG A 139 8.13 7.37 -17.87
C ARG A 139 8.38 6.06 -18.62
N ASP A 140 8.87 6.16 -19.86
CA ASP A 140 9.21 5.01 -20.71
C ASP A 140 10.30 4.13 -20.08
N PHE A 141 11.29 4.73 -19.42
CA PHE A 141 12.36 3.99 -18.77
C PHE A 141 11.90 3.24 -17.52
N VAL A 142 11.14 3.88 -16.63
CA VAL A 142 10.57 3.22 -15.44
C VAL A 142 9.68 2.05 -15.85
N GLU A 143 8.85 2.26 -16.88
CA GLU A 143 8.01 1.19 -17.43
C GLU A 143 8.84 0.07 -18.09
N THR A 144 9.95 0.40 -18.75
CA THR A 144 10.87 -0.59 -19.32
C THR A 144 11.54 -1.42 -18.22
N ILE A 145 11.94 -0.81 -17.10
CA ILE A 145 12.47 -1.51 -15.93
C ILE A 145 11.44 -2.50 -15.41
N ARG A 146 10.21 -2.05 -15.20
CA ARG A 146 9.10 -2.87 -14.70
C ARG A 146 8.83 -4.09 -15.58
N LEU A 147 8.78 -3.91 -16.91
CA LEU A 147 8.55 -5.03 -17.83
C LEU A 147 9.73 -6.01 -17.86
N ALA A 148 10.95 -5.50 -17.92
CA ALA A 148 12.14 -6.33 -18.03
C ALA A 148 12.34 -7.21 -16.77
N THR A 149 12.14 -6.64 -15.58
CA THR A 149 12.23 -7.40 -14.32
C THR A 149 11.08 -8.38 -14.15
N ALA A 150 9.86 -8.03 -14.58
CA ALA A 150 8.74 -8.95 -14.61
C ALA A 150 9.00 -10.16 -15.53
N GLU A 151 9.63 -9.96 -16.69
CA GLU A 151 9.99 -11.07 -17.59
C GLU A 151 11.07 -11.99 -16.99
N LEU A 152 12.06 -11.47 -16.27
CA LEU A 152 13.01 -12.30 -15.52
C LEU A 152 12.27 -13.19 -14.50
N GLN A 153 11.36 -12.59 -13.73
CA GLN A 153 10.58 -13.33 -12.74
C GLN A 153 9.68 -14.40 -13.37
N GLN A 154 9.06 -14.10 -14.52
CA GLN A 154 8.23 -15.06 -15.26
C GLN A 154 9.03 -16.26 -15.77
N ARG A 155 10.31 -16.05 -16.13
CA ARG A 155 11.23 -17.13 -16.50
C ARG A 155 11.69 -17.98 -15.30
N GLY A 156 11.34 -17.57 -14.08
CA GLY A 156 11.81 -18.17 -12.83
C GLY A 156 13.18 -17.65 -12.38
N ASP A 157 13.76 -16.69 -13.09
CA ASP A 157 15.08 -16.14 -12.78
C ASP A 157 15.01 -15.20 -11.56
N GLN A 158 16.03 -15.26 -10.72
CA GLN A 158 16.25 -14.32 -9.62
C GLN A 158 17.06 -13.13 -10.11
N TYR A 159 16.90 -11.96 -9.50
CA TYR A 159 17.71 -10.81 -9.85
C TYR A 159 17.95 -9.84 -8.70
N LYS A 160 19.02 -9.05 -8.82
CA LYS A 160 19.34 -7.93 -7.93
C LYS A 160 19.68 -6.69 -8.74
N LEU A 161 19.02 -5.57 -8.48
CA LEU A 161 19.43 -4.28 -9.03
C LEU A 161 20.73 -3.83 -8.40
N ARG A 162 21.79 -3.68 -9.20
CA ARG A 162 23.15 -3.42 -8.73
C ARG A 162 23.64 -2.00 -9.00
N GLY A 163 23.04 -1.30 -9.96
CA GLY A 163 23.37 0.10 -10.18
C GLY A 163 22.78 0.70 -11.44
N LEU A 164 22.94 2.01 -11.57
CA LEU A 164 22.51 2.82 -12.70
C LEU A 164 23.72 3.52 -13.35
N LEU A 165 23.83 3.38 -14.66
CA LEU A 165 24.77 4.12 -15.50
C LEU A 165 24.01 5.27 -16.16
N TRP A 166 24.47 6.50 -15.92
CA TRP A 166 23.86 7.70 -16.47
C TRP A 166 24.86 8.44 -17.37
N HIS A 167 24.50 8.67 -18.64
CA HIS A 167 25.33 9.48 -19.55
C HIS A 167 24.48 10.44 -20.40
N GLN A 168 24.36 11.68 -19.92
CA GLN A 168 23.56 12.73 -20.53
C GLN A 168 24.20 14.10 -20.25
N GLY A 169 23.88 15.11 -21.06
CA GLY A 169 24.39 16.47 -20.93
C GLY A 169 24.50 17.26 -22.24
N GLU A 170 24.69 16.60 -23.38
CA GLU A 170 24.83 17.20 -24.71
C GLU A 170 23.63 18.11 -25.09
N SER A 171 22.39 17.62 -25.00
CA SER A 171 21.17 18.41 -25.27
C SER A 171 20.88 19.51 -24.22
N ASP A 172 21.50 19.43 -23.03
CA ASP A 172 21.38 20.43 -21.96
C ASP A 172 22.58 21.39 -21.91
N SER A 173 23.44 21.40 -22.94
CA SER A 173 24.67 22.21 -23.01
C SER A 173 24.49 23.71 -22.71
N LYS A 174 23.30 24.27 -22.94
CA LYS A 174 22.97 25.68 -22.64
C LYS A 174 22.45 25.91 -21.21
N ALA A 175 22.25 24.87 -20.42
CA ALA A 175 21.76 25.00 -19.05
C ALA A 175 22.84 25.61 -18.14
N LYS A 176 22.42 26.45 -17.19
CA LYS A 176 23.30 26.88 -16.10
C LYS A 176 23.72 25.64 -15.28
N SER A 177 24.99 25.58 -14.88
CA SER A 177 25.56 24.45 -14.13
C SER A 177 24.70 24.06 -12.91
N SER A 178 24.28 25.03 -12.09
CA SER A 178 23.43 24.79 -10.92
C SER A 178 22.05 24.20 -11.24
N VAL A 179 21.48 24.54 -12.40
CA VAL A 179 20.17 24.04 -12.83
C VAL A 179 20.28 22.59 -13.28
N TYR A 180 21.33 22.26 -14.03
CA TYR A 180 21.57 20.88 -14.45
C TYR A 180 21.89 20.00 -13.24
N GLN A 181 22.75 20.48 -12.32
CA GLN A 181 23.09 19.80 -11.07
C GLN A 181 21.82 19.40 -10.31
N LYS A 182 20.94 20.38 -10.00
CA LYS A 182 19.70 20.14 -9.25
C LYS A 182 18.80 19.10 -9.93
N ARG A 183 18.63 19.18 -11.25
CA ARG A 183 17.80 18.21 -11.98
C ARG A 183 18.38 16.80 -11.97
N LEU A 184 19.70 16.68 -11.99
CA LEU A 184 20.36 15.39 -11.93
C LEU A 184 20.27 14.78 -10.53
N GLU A 185 20.39 15.60 -9.48
CA GLU A 185 20.12 15.19 -8.09
C GLU A 185 18.67 14.72 -7.92
N GLU A 186 17.69 15.46 -8.45
CA GLU A 186 16.27 15.09 -8.45
C GLU A 186 16.01 13.78 -9.21
N PHE A 187 16.62 13.60 -10.38
CA PHE A 187 16.54 12.36 -11.15
C PHE A 187 17.10 11.17 -10.36
N ILE A 188 18.28 11.30 -9.77
CA ILE A 188 18.93 10.23 -8.99
C ILE A 188 18.11 9.87 -7.75
N ALA A 189 17.63 10.87 -7.02
CA ALA A 189 16.79 10.64 -5.85
C ALA A 189 15.50 9.91 -6.24
N ARG A 190 14.86 10.34 -7.34
CA ARG A 190 13.58 9.76 -7.73
C ARG A 190 13.71 8.36 -8.34
N ILE A 191 14.73 8.10 -9.15
CA ILE A 191 14.90 6.75 -9.72
C ILE A 191 15.20 5.71 -8.65
N ARG A 192 15.95 6.06 -7.59
CA ARG A 192 16.17 5.19 -6.40
C ARG A 192 14.84 4.82 -5.74
N GLN A 193 13.97 5.80 -5.53
CA GLN A 193 12.64 5.59 -4.99
C GLN A 193 11.77 4.72 -5.90
N ASP A 194 11.72 5.04 -7.20
CA ASP A 194 10.83 4.35 -8.15
C ASP A 194 11.25 2.88 -8.40
N VAL A 195 12.54 2.53 -8.22
CA VAL A 195 13.00 1.14 -8.29
C VAL A 195 13.09 0.43 -6.94
N GLY A 196 12.76 1.12 -5.84
CA GLY A 196 12.75 0.56 -4.48
C GLY A 196 14.13 0.24 -3.90
N VAL A 197 15.19 0.94 -4.33
CA VAL A 197 16.56 0.75 -3.84
C VAL A 197 17.16 2.11 -3.46
N ASP A 198 16.94 2.52 -2.20
CA ASP A 198 17.28 3.85 -1.68
C ASP A 198 18.76 4.22 -1.81
N ASP A 199 19.65 3.23 -1.77
CA ASP A 199 21.10 3.37 -1.86
C ASP A 199 21.67 2.89 -3.20
N LEU A 200 20.83 2.75 -4.25
CA LEU A 200 21.27 2.23 -5.55
C LEU A 200 22.54 2.97 -6.02
N PRO A 201 23.65 2.26 -6.25
CA PRO A 201 24.86 2.84 -6.80
C PRO A 201 24.57 3.50 -8.15
N VAL A 202 24.94 4.76 -8.31
CA VAL A 202 24.81 5.47 -9.59
C VAL A 202 26.19 5.87 -10.07
N VAL A 203 26.45 5.80 -11.37
CA VAL A 203 27.66 6.37 -11.96
C VAL A 203 27.27 7.33 -13.06
N VAL A 204 27.78 8.56 -12.97
CA VAL A 204 27.53 9.62 -13.94
C VAL A 204 28.74 9.82 -14.85
N GLY A 205 28.51 9.70 -16.16
CA GLY A 205 29.52 9.88 -17.19
C GLY A 205 29.61 11.32 -17.68
N GLU A 206 30.83 11.83 -17.76
CA GLU A 206 31.12 13.14 -18.32
C GLU A 206 30.96 13.14 -19.85
N VAL A 207 30.33 14.18 -20.39
CA VAL A 207 30.25 14.41 -21.84
C VAL A 207 31.59 14.88 -22.42
N PHE A 208 31.85 14.59 -23.71
CA PHE A 208 33.10 14.96 -24.37
C PHE A 208 33.40 16.47 -24.29
N ASP A 209 34.67 16.79 -24.09
CA ASP A 209 35.20 18.14 -24.03
C ASP A 209 35.40 18.73 -25.43
N ASN A 210 34.46 19.57 -25.85
CA ASN A 210 34.60 20.38 -27.06
C ASN A 210 34.53 21.89 -26.76
N GLY A 211 34.76 22.28 -25.51
CA GLY A 211 34.64 23.68 -25.04
C GLY A 211 33.24 24.28 -25.05
N LYS A 212 32.18 23.47 -25.32
CA LYS A 212 30.78 23.96 -25.38
C LYS A 212 29.88 23.43 -24.26
N ARG A 213 30.42 22.67 -23.30
CA ARG A 213 29.63 21.92 -22.28
C ARG A 213 30.15 22.04 -20.85
N ASP A 214 31.02 23.00 -20.58
CA ASP A 214 31.76 23.08 -19.31
C ASP A 214 30.84 23.20 -18.08
N GLY A 215 29.74 23.95 -18.19
CA GLY A 215 28.75 24.06 -17.12
C GLY A 215 28.09 22.73 -16.75
N VAL A 216 27.78 21.90 -17.75
CA VAL A 216 27.21 20.56 -17.55
C VAL A 216 28.26 19.59 -17.00
N ARG A 217 29.49 19.63 -17.53
CA ARG A 217 30.60 18.81 -17.03
C ARG A 217 30.93 19.10 -15.56
N ALA A 218 30.99 20.39 -15.20
CA ALA A 218 31.17 20.83 -13.83
C ALA A 218 30.01 20.36 -12.92
N ALA A 219 28.77 20.40 -13.41
CA ALA A 219 27.61 19.92 -12.67
C ALA A 219 27.67 18.41 -12.41
N ILE A 220 28.03 17.61 -13.43
CA ILE A 220 28.19 16.14 -13.32
C ILE A 220 29.23 15.79 -12.25
N ARG A 221 30.41 16.42 -12.29
CA ARG A 221 31.46 16.22 -11.27
C ARG A 221 30.97 16.56 -9.87
N LYS A 222 30.29 17.70 -9.75
CA LYS A 222 29.77 18.14 -8.45
C LYS A 222 28.73 17.18 -7.89
N VAL A 223 27.83 16.63 -8.72
CA VAL A 223 26.88 15.60 -8.28
C VAL A 223 27.59 14.36 -7.74
N SER A 224 28.64 13.88 -8.40
CA SER A 224 29.42 12.73 -7.89
C SER A 224 30.17 13.02 -6.59
N GLU A 225 30.47 14.30 -6.30
CA GLU A 225 31.10 14.71 -5.04
C GLU A 225 30.07 14.92 -3.92
N SER A 226 28.86 15.38 -4.26
CA SER A 226 27.85 15.81 -3.28
C SER A 226 26.75 14.79 -2.98
N VAL A 227 26.55 13.80 -3.85
CA VAL A 227 25.48 12.79 -3.67
C VAL A 227 26.08 11.44 -3.28
N GLN A 228 25.64 10.91 -2.14
CA GLN A 228 26.12 9.62 -1.63
C GLN A 228 25.82 8.48 -2.61
N GLY A 229 26.80 7.58 -2.77
CA GLY A 229 26.69 6.43 -3.66
C GLY A 229 26.71 6.78 -5.14
N VAL A 230 27.26 7.95 -5.51
CA VAL A 230 27.40 8.39 -6.92
C VAL A 230 28.87 8.44 -7.33
N GLY A 231 29.25 7.64 -8.33
CA GLY A 231 30.59 7.61 -8.92
C GLY A 231 30.71 8.48 -10.18
N PHE A 232 31.93 8.78 -10.57
CA PHE A 232 32.25 9.65 -11.72
C PHE A 232 33.04 8.91 -12.79
N VAL A 233 32.67 9.11 -14.06
CA VAL A 233 33.44 8.61 -15.22
C VAL A 233 33.90 9.79 -16.08
N PRO A 234 35.23 10.06 -16.16
CA PRO A 234 35.75 11.15 -16.96
C PRO A 234 35.72 10.82 -18.46
N ALA A 235 35.58 11.85 -19.30
CA ALA A 235 35.70 11.74 -20.76
C ALA A 235 37.16 11.90 -21.27
N SER A 236 38.11 12.18 -20.38
CA SER A 236 39.50 12.47 -20.74
C SER A 236 40.15 11.32 -21.51
N GLY A 237 40.83 11.64 -22.62
CA GLY A 237 41.50 10.67 -23.48
C GLY A 237 40.58 9.76 -24.30
N LEU A 238 39.27 10.00 -24.30
CA LEU A 238 38.35 9.41 -25.29
C LEU A 238 38.41 10.23 -26.59
N THR A 239 37.96 9.64 -27.69
CA THR A 239 37.92 10.22 -29.05
C THR A 239 36.52 10.11 -29.65
N THR A 240 36.21 11.01 -30.59
CA THR A 240 34.87 11.10 -31.22
C THR A 240 34.91 10.76 -32.71
N SER A 241 33.79 10.24 -33.20
CA SER A 241 33.57 9.95 -34.62
C SER A 241 33.07 11.16 -35.42
N ASP A 242 32.70 12.25 -34.73
CA ASP A 242 32.24 13.51 -35.30
C ASP A 242 32.95 14.73 -34.66
N GLU A 243 32.41 15.93 -34.87
CA GLU A 243 32.89 17.23 -34.35
C GLU A 243 32.82 17.36 -32.80
N GLY A 244 33.34 16.37 -32.07
CA GLY A 244 33.50 16.40 -30.62
C GLY A 244 32.22 16.14 -29.83
N THR A 245 31.33 15.25 -30.32
CA THR A 245 30.10 14.91 -29.61
C THR A 245 29.94 13.42 -29.37
N HIS A 246 30.02 12.60 -30.41
CA HIS A 246 29.71 11.19 -30.33
C HIS A 246 30.98 10.35 -30.30
N PHE A 247 31.16 9.57 -29.22
CA PHE A 247 32.33 8.71 -29.07
C PHE A 247 32.44 7.68 -30.19
N ASP A 248 33.66 7.46 -30.69
CA ASP A 248 33.95 6.39 -31.65
C ASP A 248 33.86 4.99 -31.00
N ALA A 249 33.96 3.93 -31.81
CA ALA A 249 33.81 2.55 -31.32
C ALA A 249 34.82 2.19 -30.21
N LYS A 250 36.09 2.60 -30.36
CA LYS A 250 37.13 2.37 -29.35
C LYS A 250 36.79 3.07 -28.03
N SER A 251 36.29 4.29 -28.12
CA SER A 251 35.92 5.09 -26.97
C SER A 251 34.64 4.60 -26.29
N GLN A 252 33.68 4.06 -27.03
CA GLN A 252 32.48 3.42 -26.46
C GLN A 252 32.84 2.18 -25.62
N LEU A 253 33.74 1.33 -26.11
CA LEU A 253 34.26 0.19 -25.33
C LEU A 253 35.00 0.68 -24.07
N LYS A 254 35.86 1.70 -24.21
CA LYS A 254 36.61 2.24 -23.08
C LYS A 254 35.71 2.95 -22.05
N LEU A 255 34.66 3.62 -22.52
CA LEU A 255 33.65 4.24 -21.67
C LEU A 255 32.90 3.18 -20.85
N GLY A 256 32.49 2.09 -21.48
CA GLY A 256 31.89 0.93 -20.79
C GLY A 256 32.79 0.35 -19.69
N GLN A 257 34.09 0.14 -19.99
CA GLN A 257 35.07 -0.28 -18.99
C GLN A 257 35.14 0.70 -17.81
N ARG A 258 35.20 2.01 -18.07
CA ARG A 258 35.27 3.02 -17.00
C ARG A 258 34.01 3.02 -16.13
N PHE A 259 32.84 2.82 -16.72
CA PHE A 259 31.59 2.64 -15.97
C PHE A 259 31.64 1.42 -15.04
N ALA A 260 32.19 0.29 -15.51
CA ALA A 260 32.35 -0.91 -14.70
C ALA A 260 33.33 -0.70 -13.54
N ASP A 261 34.47 -0.04 -13.79
CA ASP A 261 35.44 0.28 -12.75
C ASP A 261 34.83 1.20 -11.69
N ALA A 262 34.12 2.26 -12.11
CA ALA A 262 33.51 3.23 -11.22
C ALA A 262 32.36 2.64 -10.39
N ILE A 263 31.47 1.81 -10.98
CA ILE A 263 30.36 1.23 -10.22
C ILE A 263 30.88 0.24 -9.17
N ARG A 264 31.93 -0.52 -9.48
CA ARG A 264 32.61 -1.41 -8.54
C ARG A 264 33.33 -0.65 -7.44
N ASP A 265 33.93 0.51 -7.73
CA ASP A 265 34.52 1.37 -6.71
C ASP A 265 33.45 1.90 -5.75
N VAL A 266 32.30 2.37 -6.27
CA VAL A 266 31.16 2.80 -5.45
C VAL A 266 30.63 1.65 -4.58
N GLN A 267 30.50 0.45 -5.15
CA GLN A 267 30.03 -0.75 -4.44
C GLN A 267 31.04 -1.28 -3.40
N SER A 268 32.34 -1.22 -3.69
CA SER A 268 33.40 -1.74 -2.81
C SER A 268 33.77 -0.79 -1.68
N LYS A 269 33.62 0.53 -1.90
CA LYS A 269 33.55 1.54 -0.84
C LYS A 269 32.31 1.39 0.04
N GLY A 270 31.47 0.38 -0.26
CA GLY A 270 30.43 -0.22 0.56
C GLY A 270 29.82 0.79 1.51
N VAL A 271 28.71 1.40 1.08
CA VAL A 271 27.82 2.26 1.87
C VAL A 271 28.27 2.23 3.32
N ALA A 272 29.10 3.21 3.71
CA ALA A 272 29.27 3.48 5.12
C ALA A 272 27.84 3.52 5.63
N SER A 273 27.49 2.54 6.48
CA SER A 273 26.27 2.52 7.25
C SER A 273 25.93 3.98 7.50
N SER A 274 24.85 4.48 6.90
CA SER A 274 24.39 5.81 7.28
C SER A 274 23.99 5.61 8.72
N LYS A 275 24.94 5.87 9.62
CA LYS A 275 24.76 5.72 11.06
C LYS A 275 23.41 6.32 11.36
N GLN A 276 22.50 5.51 11.90
CA GLN A 276 21.13 5.97 12.10
C GLN A 276 21.18 7.24 12.93
N ARG A 277 20.43 8.25 12.51
CA ARG A 277 20.52 9.57 13.11
C ARG A 277 19.65 9.65 14.34
N ILE A 278 20.21 10.18 15.41
CA ILE A 278 19.49 10.50 16.65
C ILE A 278 19.53 12.01 16.83
N VAL A 279 18.41 12.60 17.24
CA VAL A 279 18.38 14.00 17.69
C VAL A 279 18.04 14.05 19.17
N CYS A 280 18.94 14.60 19.98
CA CYS A 280 18.70 14.85 21.40
C CYS A 280 18.22 16.30 21.58
N PHE A 281 16.95 16.47 21.90
CA PHE A 281 16.21 17.72 21.88
C PHE A 281 15.75 18.11 23.29
N GLY A 282 16.24 19.24 23.82
CA GLY A 282 15.97 19.57 25.23
C GLY A 282 16.55 20.90 25.71
N ASP A 283 16.38 21.19 26.99
CA ASP A 283 16.88 22.41 27.63
C ASP A 283 18.10 22.17 28.54
N SER A 284 18.16 21.00 29.18
CA SER A 284 19.22 20.62 30.12
C SER A 284 20.40 19.87 29.47
N ILE A 285 20.54 19.95 28.15
CA ILE A 285 21.59 19.28 27.39
C ILE A 285 22.76 20.24 27.16
N THR A 286 23.94 19.90 27.67
CA THR A 286 25.15 20.72 27.48
C THR A 286 25.80 20.44 26.13
N LYS A 287 26.54 21.41 25.55
CA LYS A 287 27.18 21.30 24.22
C LYS A 287 28.19 20.14 24.12
N ARG A 288 28.76 19.69 25.24
CA ARG A 288 29.67 18.53 25.34
C ARG A 288 29.07 17.39 26.19
N GLY A 289 27.75 17.33 26.30
CA GLY A 289 27.04 16.39 27.18
C GLY A 289 26.85 15.00 26.58
N PHE A 290 25.87 14.29 27.11
CA PHE A 290 25.56 12.89 26.75
C PHE A 290 25.38 12.58 25.24
N PRO A 291 24.97 13.48 24.32
CA PRO A 291 24.79 13.09 22.92
C PRO A 291 26.07 12.59 22.24
N ALA A 292 27.24 13.14 22.58
CA ALA A 292 28.51 12.68 22.04
C ALA A 292 28.87 11.26 22.52
N ILE A 293 28.60 10.99 23.80
CA ILE A 293 28.78 9.66 24.42
C ILE A 293 27.79 8.66 23.79
N LEU A 294 26.56 9.10 23.54
CA LEU A 294 25.53 8.30 22.89
C LEU A 294 25.96 7.91 21.46
N ALA A 295 26.48 8.86 20.67
CA ALA A 295 27.01 8.63 19.33
C ALA A 295 28.07 7.52 19.30
N GLU A 296 29.01 7.56 20.26
CA GLU A 296 30.08 6.57 20.37
C GLU A 296 29.55 5.20 20.85
N SER A 297 28.70 5.19 21.87
CA SER A 297 28.19 3.96 22.50
C SER A 297 27.28 3.12 21.61
N LEU A 298 26.53 3.76 20.70
CA LEU A 298 25.56 3.11 19.83
C LEU A 298 25.99 3.05 18.36
N ASP A 299 27.18 3.56 18.04
CA ASP A 299 27.67 3.70 16.66
C ASP A 299 26.70 4.46 15.74
N VAL A 300 26.16 5.58 16.23
CA VAL A 300 25.10 6.40 15.57
C VAL A 300 25.57 7.82 15.26
N ASP A 301 24.81 8.54 14.41
CA ASP A 301 24.97 9.99 14.20
C ASP A 301 24.08 10.73 15.19
N ALA A 302 24.61 11.17 16.34
CA ALA A 302 23.82 11.88 17.35
C ALA A 302 23.99 13.40 17.25
N ILE A 303 22.90 14.11 17.00
CA ILE A 303 22.81 15.57 16.96
C ILE A 303 22.35 16.09 18.31
N ASN A 304 23.15 17.00 18.88
CA ASN A 304 22.74 17.77 20.04
C ASN A 304 21.91 18.99 19.58
N ALA A 305 20.59 18.90 19.75
CA ALA A 305 19.64 19.98 19.48
C ALA A 305 19.21 20.70 20.77
N GLY A 306 19.94 20.50 21.87
CA GLY A 306 19.63 21.14 23.14
C GLY A 306 20.09 22.59 23.21
N VAL A 307 19.27 23.45 23.81
CA VAL A 307 19.62 24.86 24.03
C VAL A 307 19.26 25.26 25.45
N GLY A 308 20.32 25.55 26.21
CA GLY A 308 20.24 26.00 27.60
C GLY A 308 19.28 27.17 27.78
N GLY A 309 18.45 27.07 28.80
CA GLY A 309 17.49 28.11 29.18
C GLY A 309 16.21 28.13 28.36
N HIS A 310 16.00 27.23 27.40
CA HIS A 310 14.75 27.14 26.65
C HIS A 310 13.67 26.36 27.43
N THR A 311 12.41 26.69 27.22
CA THR A 311 11.26 25.91 27.74
C THR A 311 10.73 24.94 26.68
N SER A 312 9.85 24.01 27.08
CA SER A 312 9.11 23.15 26.13
C SER A 312 8.34 23.96 25.07
N SER A 313 7.81 25.14 25.44
CA SER A 313 7.10 26.02 24.49
C SER A 313 8.04 26.65 23.45
N GLU A 314 9.27 26.97 23.85
CA GLU A 314 10.32 27.46 22.94
C GLU A 314 10.88 26.33 22.07
N GLY A 315 11.01 25.12 22.64
CA GLY A 315 11.32 23.90 21.90
C GLY A 315 10.30 23.64 20.79
N LEU A 316 9.01 23.64 21.11
CA LEU A 316 7.98 23.29 20.13
C LEU A 316 8.00 24.23 18.91
N ARG A 317 8.29 25.52 19.10
CA ARG A 317 8.47 26.49 18.00
C ARG A 317 9.68 26.19 17.11
N ARG A 318 10.69 25.49 17.62
CA ARG A 318 11.94 25.14 16.93
C ARG A 318 11.96 23.73 16.35
N ILE A 319 10.99 22.87 16.68
CA ILE A 319 11.02 21.44 16.36
C ILE A 319 11.21 21.17 14.86
N GLN A 320 10.59 21.97 13.97
CA GLN A 320 10.75 21.82 12.53
C GLN A 320 12.21 21.93 12.11
N LYS A 321 12.90 22.96 12.60
CA LYS A 321 14.28 23.27 12.23
C LYS A 321 15.26 22.29 12.85
N ASP A 322 15.08 22.02 14.14
CA ASP A 322 16.11 21.38 14.95
C ASP A 322 15.94 19.87 15.05
N VAL A 323 14.75 19.36 14.75
CA VAL A 323 14.44 17.93 14.77
C VAL A 323 13.94 17.46 13.41
N LEU A 324 12.82 17.97 12.93
CA LEU A 324 12.13 17.34 11.79
C LEU A 324 12.94 17.41 10.49
N ASN A 325 13.60 18.54 10.24
CA ASN A 325 14.50 18.69 9.08
C ASN A 325 15.71 17.76 9.12
N GLN A 326 16.08 17.24 10.29
CA GLN A 326 17.19 16.31 10.45
C GLN A 326 16.81 14.87 10.07
N LYS A 327 15.50 14.55 10.01
CA LYS A 327 14.97 13.21 9.75
C LYS A 327 15.63 12.13 10.65
N PRO A 328 15.57 12.27 11.98
CA PRO A 328 16.13 11.27 12.88
C PRO A 328 15.38 9.94 12.78
N ALA A 329 16.10 8.83 12.98
CA ALA A 329 15.51 7.55 13.30
C ALA A 329 14.91 7.56 14.71
N VAL A 330 15.57 8.23 15.68
CA VAL A 330 15.09 8.37 17.06
C VAL A 330 15.25 9.81 17.54
N THR A 331 14.21 10.37 18.17
CA THR A 331 14.26 11.68 18.84
C THR A 331 14.18 11.48 20.36
N VAL A 332 15.16 12.01 21.09
CA VAL A 332 15.14 12.04 22.56
C VAL A 332 14.66 13.41 23.02
N ILE A 333 13.52 13.49 23.72
CA ILE A 333 12.93 14.74 24.22
C ILE A 333 13.26 14.90 25.70
N PHE A 334 13.91 16.01 26.08
CA PHE A 334 14.39 16.23 27.44
C PHE A 334 14.14 17.69 27.89
N PHE A 335 12.93 17.97 28.38
CA PHE A 335 12.51 19.28 28.92
C PHE A 335 12.02 19.16 30.37
N GLY A 336 11.69 20.29 30.99
CA GLY A 336 11.06 20.34 32.31
C GLY A 336 11.83 21.16 33.36
N THR A 337 13.15 21.31 33.19
CA THR A 337 13.99 22.02 34.17
C THR A 337 13.78 23.53 34.13
N ASN A 338 13.60 24.13 32.95
CA ASN A 338 13.22 25.54 32.85
C ASN A 338 11.71 25.74 33.00
N ASP A 339 10.88 24.78 32.56
CA ASP A 339 9.42 24.85 32.63
C ASP A 339 8.90 25.00 34.07
N ILE A 340 9.59 24.42 35.05
CA ILE A 340 9.25 24.45 36.49
C ILE A 340 9.49 25.81 37.16
N ARG A 341 10.12 26.79 36.49
CA ARG A 341 10.55 28.08 37.07
C ARG A 341 9.37 29.02 37.40
N VAL A 342 8.58 28.70 38.42
CA VAL A 342 7.44 29.50 38.90
C VAL A 342 7.84 30.92 39.32
N ASP A 343 9.09 31.11 39.71
CA ASP A 343 9.71 32.41 40.03
C ASP A 343 9.97 33.29 38.79
N ASN A 344 9.64 32.81 37.58
CA ASN A 344 9.93 33.51 36.33
C ASN A 344 8.85 33.26 35.27
N ASP A 345 7.92 34.21 35.13
CA ASP A 345 6.82 34.15 34.14
C ASP A 345 7.24 33.89 32.69
N ARG A 346 8.48 34.25 32.32
CA ARG A 346 9.00 34.01 30.95
C ARG A 346 9.52 32.60 30.75
N LYS A 347 9.85 31.89 31.84
CA LYS A 347 10.39 30.53 31.83
C LYS A 347 9.41 29.50 32.36
N HIS A 348 8.46 29.90 33.20
CA HIS A 348 7.41 29.00 33.65
C HIS A 348 6.51 28.57 32.48
N VAL A 349 6.28 27.25 32.36
CA VAL A 349 5.28 26.69 31.45
C VAL A 349 4.30 25.89 32.28
N PRO A 350 3.04 26.34 32.46
CA PRO A 350 2.06 25.64 33.28
C PRO A 350 1.94 24.15 32.93
N LEU A 351 1.68 23.32 33.94
CA LEU A 351 1.77 21.85 33.83
C LEU A 351 0.92 21.27 32.69
N GLU A 352 -0.29 21.78 32.48
CA GLU A 352 -1.15 21.37 31.36
C GLU A 352 -0.53 21.68 30.00
N LYS A 353 -0.05 22.92 29.82
CA LYS A 353 0.65 23.33 28.61
C LYS A 353 1.95 22.56 28.37
N TYR A 354 2.65 22.17 29.44
CA TYR A 354 3.81 21.29 29.34
C TYR A 354 3.41 19.91 28.75
N ARG A 355 2.28 19.33 29.19
CA ARG A 355 1.75 18.08 28.61
C ARG A 355 1.41 18.25 27.13
N ASP A 356 0.71 19.33 26.78
CA ASP A 356 0.33 19.63 25.39
C ASP A 356 1.56 19.77 24.49
N ASN A 357 2.58 20.48 24.98
CA ASN A 357 3.83 20.64 24.25
C ASN A 357 4.50 19.30 23.98
N LEU A 358 4.64 18.43 24.99
CA LEU A 358 5.23 17.10 24.82
C LEU A 358 4.44 16.24 23.84
N ASN A 359 3.10 16.21 23.95
CA ASN A 359 2.22 15.50 23.01
C ASN A 359 2.39 15.99 21.58
N ALA A 360 2.46 17.31 21.38
CA ALA A 360 2.66 17.92 20.07
C ALA A 360 4.03 17.59 19.47
N MET A 361 5.09 17.56 20.30
CA MET A 361 6.43 17.15 19.87
C MET A 361 6.46 15.68 19.45
N ILE A 362 5.92 14.77 20.28
CA ILE A 362 5.85 13.33 19.99
C ILE A 362 5.11 13.09 18.67
N THR A 363 3.93 13.72 18.52
CA THR A 363 3.11 13.62 17.31
C THR A 363 3.87 14.10 16.07
N SER A 364 4.60 15.20 16.18
CA SER A 364 5.37 15.78 15.07
C SER A 364 6.53 14.88 14.64
N CYS A 365 7.25 14.27 15.59
CA CYS A 365 8.33 13.33 15.30
C CYS A 365 7.79 12.04 14.64
N ARG A 366 6.69 11.49 15.15
CA ARG A 366 6.09 10.27 14.57
C ARG A 366 5.57 10.47 13.16
N LYS A 367 5.05 11.65 12.82
CA LYS A 367 4.61 11.98 11.44
C LYS A 367 5.71 11.83 10.39
N ILE A 368 6.98 11.94 10.78
CA ILE A 368 8.12 11.77 9.87
C ILE A 368 8.81 10.40 10.04
N GLY A 369 8.21 9.46 10.77
CA GLY A 369 8.76 8.13 11.02
C GLY A 369 9.88 8.08 12.06
N SER A 370 10.08 9.14 12.86
CA SER A 370 11.03 9.11 13.98
C SER A 370 10.38 8.42 15.18
N GLU A 371 11.06 7.41 15.73
CA GLU A 371 10.77 6.91 17.07
C GLU A 371 11.09 8.00 18.11
N VAL A 372 10.50 7.89 19.32
CA VAL A 372 10.63 8.93 20.35
C VAL A 372 10.92 8.31 21.70
N VAL A 373 11.84 8.92 22.46
CA VAL A 373 12.10 8.63 23.88
C VAL A 373 11.92 9.91 24.67
N VAL A 374 11.19 9.86 25.79
CA VAL A 374 10.97 11.01 26.67
C VAL A 374 11.82 10.87 27.93
N CYS A 375 12.56 11.91 28.30
CA CYS A 375 13.31 11.98 29.55
C CYS A 375 12.56 12.87 30.56
N THR A 376 12.47 12.43 31.81
CA THR A 376 12.00 13.30 32.91
C THR A 376 13.08 14.31 33.27
N LEU A 377 12.70 15.46 33.85
CA LEU A 377 13.67 16.41 34.41
C LEU A 377 14.56 15.73 35.48
N PRO A 378 15.86 16.03 35.55
CA PRO A 378 16.74 15.46 36.56
C PRO A 378 16.44 16.08 37.94
N PRO A 379 16.94 15.49 39.04
CA PRO A 379 16.78 16.07 40.37
C PRO A 379 17.43 17.47 40.45
N ILE A 380 16.83 18.38 41.19
CA ILE A 380 17.34 19.73 41.41
C ILE A 380 17.75 19.86 42.87
N ASN A 381 18.99 20.29 43.13
CA ASN A 381 19.46 20.56 44.49
C ASN A 381 18.99 21.94 44.95
N ALA A 382 18.15 21.96 45.98
CA ALA A 382 17.49 23.17 46.48
C ALA A 382 18.46 24.28 46.91
N GLU A 383 19.58 23.95 47.56
CA GLU A 383 20.51 24.97 48.07
C GLU A 383 21.14 25.83 46.95
N PRO A 384 21.90 25.27 45.99
CA PRO A 384 22.42 26.03 44.85
C PRO A 384 21.31 26.56 43.92
N PHE A 385 20.16 25.89 43.82
CA PHE A 385 19.03 26.38 43.04
C PHE A 385 18.50 27.71 43.61
N PHE A 386 18.23 27.78 44.91
CA PHE A 386 17.72 28.98 45.57
C PHE A 386 18.76 30.09 45.78
N THR A 387 20.04 29.88 45.44
CA THR A 387 20.98 31.01 45.32
C THR A 387 20.68 31.91 44.12
N ARG A 388 19.86 31.43 43.17
CA ARG A 388 19.53 32.12 41.92
C ARG A 388 18.03 32.31 41.70
N HIS A 389 17.19 31.78 42.60
CA HIS A 389 15.74 31.66 42.45
C HIS A 389 15.04 31.99 43.78
N GLU A 390 13.90 32.66 43.71
CA GLU A 390 13.17 33.09 44.90
C GLU A 390 12.43 31.91 45.55
N ARG A 391 12.82 31.56 46.78
CA ARG A 391 12.27 30.40 47.50
C ARG A 391 10.80 30.57 47.87
N SER A 392 10.35 31.82 48.08
CA SER A 392 8.95 32.15 48.41
C SER A 392 7.97 31.70 47.35
N ASP A 393 8.33 31.84 46.08
CA ASP A 393 7.42 31.66 44.94
C ASP A 393 7.08 30.18 44.72
N PHE A 394 7.92 29.28 45.21
CA PHE A 394 7.66 27.84 45.22
C PHE A 394 6.70 27.42 46.34
N GLY A 395 6.43 28.29 47.32
CA GLY A 395 5.46 28.02 48.39
C GLY A 395 4.05 27.75 47.86
N ASP A 396 3.64 28.46 46.80
CA ASP A 396 2.32 28.35 46.18
C ASP A 396 2.10 27.03 45.41
N VAL A 397 3.18 26.31 45.11
CA VAL A 397 3.17 24.98 44.48
C VAL A 397 3.63 23.88 45.45
N ALA A 398 3.51 24.13 46.75
CA ALA A 398 3.92 23.21 47.83
C ALA A 398 5.41 22.82 47.80
N GLY A 399 6.26 23.71 47.28
CA GLY A 399 7.71 23.61 47.27
C GLY A 399 8.30 23.02 46.00
N LEU A 400 9.63 23.19 45.84
CA LEU A 400 10.40 22.71 44.69
C LEU A 400 10.34 21.18 44.53
N GLU A 401 10.25 20.43 45.62
CA GLU A 401 10.13 18.97 45.57
C GLU A 401 8.80 18.53 44.96
N GLN A 402 7.69 19.14 45.39
CA GLN A 402 6.37 18.83 44.84
C GLN A 402 6.26 19.26 43.37
N ALA A 403 6.79 20.44 43.03
CA ALA A 403 6.85 20.87 41.63
C ALA A 403 7.64 19.88 40.77
N GLN A 404 8.80 19.40 41.22
CA GLN A 404 9.59 18.38 40.51
C GLN A 404 8.79 17.08 40.31
N ALA A 405 8.05 16.65 41.33
CA ALA A 405 7.21 15.46 41.25
C ALA A 405 6.08 15.63 40.21
N SER A 406 5.45 16.81 40.15
CA SER A 406 4.37 17.10 39.19
C SER A 406 4.84 17.08 37.73
N TYR A 407 5.98 17.71 37.41
CA TYR A 407 6.50 17.69 36.02
C TYR A 407 7.04 16.32 35.62
N ARG A 408 7.63 15.57 36.56
CA ARG A 408 8.01 14.17 36.35
C ARG A 408 6.78 13.33 35.99
N ALA A 409 5.73 13.41 36.79
CA ALA A 409 4.49 12.67 36.55
C ALA A 409 3.90 13.05 35.18
N ALA A 410 3.81 14.34 34.85
CA ALA A 410 3.31 14.79 33.56
C ALA A 410 4.10 14.23 32.36
N ALA A 411 5.43 14.16 32.44
CA ALA A 411 6.24 13.56 31.38
C ALA A 411 6.01 12.04 31.24
N ILE A 412 5.89 11.32 32.36
CA ILE A 412 5.58 9.88 32.38
C ILE A 412 4.18 9.61 31.83
N ASP A 413 3.19 10.40 32.24
CA ASP A 413 1.79 10.26 31.80
C ASP A 413 1.69 10.43 30.28
N VAL A 414 2.32 11.48 29.74
CA VAL A 414 2.34 11.75 28.30
C VAL A 414 3.08 10.65 27.54
N ALA A 415 4.23 10.20 28.04
CA ALA A 415 4.99 9.12 27.42
C ALA A 415 4.19 7.81 27.38
N THR A 416 3.52 7.48 28.49
CA THR A 416 2.69 6.28 28.64
C THR A 416 1.46 6.33 27.73
N ALA A 417 0.72 7.44 27.75
CA ALA A 417 -0.45 7.66 26.88
C ALA A 417 -0.06 7.61 25.39
N SER A 418 1.14 8.06 25.06
CA SER A 418 1.69 7.99 23.70
C SER A 418 2.37 6.66 23.38
N SER A 419 2.47 5.70 24.31
CA SER A 419 3.23 4.46 24.09
C SER A 419 4.68 4.70 23.59
N VAL A 420 5.40 5.65 24.20
CA VAL A 420 6.83 5.90 23.93
C VAL A 420 7.65 5.58 25.18
N PRO A 421 8.89 5.05 25.04
CA PRO A 421 9.76 4.80 26.18
C PRO A 421 10.02 6.07 27.00
N VAL A 422 10.06 5.91 28.33
CA VAL A 422 10.43 6.98 29.27
C VAL A 422 11.72 6.62 30.01
N VAL A 423 12.64 7.59 30.09
CA VAL A 423 13.84 7.51 30.92
C VAL A 423 13.63 8.42 32.11
N ASP A 424 13.34 7.82 33.27
CA ASP A 424 13.03 8.56 34.49
C ASP A 424 14.30 9.02 35.23
N LEU A 425 14.96 10.04 34.67
CA LEU A 425 16.20 10.60 35.19
C LEU A 425 16.05 11.13 36.62
N GLN A 426 14.88 11.62 37.01
CA GLN A 426 14.66 12.06 38.38
C GLN A 426 14.85 10.94 39.42
N MET A 427 14.44 9.71 39.11
CA MET A 427 14.63 8.58 40.02
C MET A 427 16.01 7.94 39.88
N LEU A 428 16.47 7.77 38.64
CA LEU A 428 17.77 7.16 38.35
C LEU A 428 18.92 7.95 38.99
N LEU A 429 18.90 9.27 38.87
CA LEU A 429 20.00 10.12 39.34
C LEU A 429 19.93 10.42 40.84
N LYS A 430 18.79 10.22 41.52
CA LYS A 430 18.71 10.36 42.99
C LYS A 430 19.66 9.42 43.73
N GLN A 431 20.02 8.29 43.11
CA GLN A 431 20.91 7.28 43.70
C GLN A 431 22.39 7.49 43.36
N GLU A 432 22.73 8.54 42.60
CA GLU A 432 24.06 8.70 41.98
C GLU A 432 24.77 9.97 42.48
N PRO A 433 25.47 9.95 43.62
CA PRO A 433 25.94 11.17 44.30
C PRO A 433 26.89 12.06 43.47
N GLN A 434 27.48 11.54 42.40
CA GLN A 434 28.42 12.28 41.53
C GLN A 434 27.79 12.80 40.23
N TRP A 435 26.48 12.61 40.00
CA TRP A 435 25.85 12.95 38.73
C TRP A 435 25.78 14.47 38.47
N MET A 436 25.70 15.28 39.51
CA MET A 436 25.36 16.71 39.42
C MET A 436 26.60 17.59 39.45
N SER A 437 26.62 18.66 38.66
CA SER A 437 27.64 19.70 38.71
C SER A 437 27.44 20.63 39.92
N GLY A 438 28.43 21.46 40.23
CA GLY A 438 28.36 22.39 41.37
C GLY A 438 27.25 23.45 41.28
N ASP A 439 26.57 23.57 40.14
CA ASP A 439 25.46 24.51 39.93
C ASP A 439 24.09 23.99 40.36
N GLY A 440 24.00 22.74 40.82
CA GLY A 440 22.77 22.19 41.40
C GLY A 440 21.74 21.65 40.41
N VAL A 441 22.02 21.71 39.10
CA VAL A 441 21.01 21.44 38.05
C VAL A 441 21.59 20.63 36.89
N HIS A 442 22.77 20.99 36.39
CA HIS A 442 23.32 20.35 35.20
C HIS A 442 24.13 19.10 35.54
N PRO A 443 24.20 18.12 34.63
CA PRO A 443 25.01 16.93 34.84
C PRO A 443 26.50 17.26 34.81
N SER A 444 27.26 16.63 35.73
CA SER A 444 28.72 16.54 35.71
C SER A 444 29.19 15.65 34.53
N GLU A 445 30.50 15.49 34.35
CA GLU A 445 31.03 14.54 33.37
C GLU A 445 30.58 13.10 33.67
N ALA A 446 30.63 12.68 34.94
CA ALA A 446 30.10 11.39 35.39
C ALA A 446 28.58 11.30 35.19
N GLY A 447 27.84 12.38 35.46
CA GLY A 447 26.40 12.45 35.19
C GLY A 447 26.05 12.27 33.72
N ASN A 448 26.83 12.86 32.81
CA ASN A 448 26.62 12.69 31.37
C ASN A 448 26.84 11.24 30.93
N GLN A 449 27.78 10.50 31.53
CA GLN A 449 27.98 9.08 31.26
C GLN A 449 26.78 8.24 31.72
N ILE A 450 26.26 8.51 32.93
CA ILE A 450 25.10 7.81 33.49
C ILE A 450 23.84 8.08 32.66
N ILE A 451 23.59 9.35 32.30
CA ILE A 451 22.46 9.74 31.45
C ILE A 451 22.59 9.08 30.07
N ALA A 452 23.77 9.12 29.45
CA ALA A 452 24.01 8.49 28.15
C ALA A 452 23.72 7.00 28.19
N LYS A 453 24.15 6.28 29.24
CA LYS A 453 23.90 4.85 29.42
C LYS A 453 22.41 4.53 29.43
N HIS A 454 21.62 5.22 30.26
CA HIS A 454 20.19 4.93 30.37
C HIS A 454 19.40 5.34 29.12
N ILE A 455 19.78 6.44 28.48
CA ILE A 455 19.21 6.80 27.17
C ILE A 455 19.59 5.74 26.13
N ALA A 456 20.84 5.24 26.13
CA ALA A 456 21.28 4.20 25.22
C ALA A 456 20.49 2.89 25.38
N GLU A 457 20.21 2.48 26.61
CA GLU A 457 19.36 1.32 26.92
C GLU A 457 17.95 1.47 26.34
N ALA A 458 17.35 2.66 26.41
CA ALA A 458 16.03 2.94 25.85
C ALA A 458 16.03 3.09 24.32
N VAL A 459 17.12 3.60 23.75
CA VAL A 459 17.26 3.91 22.32
C VAL A 459 17.70 2.69 21.51
N ALA A 460 18.59 1.84 22.04
CA ALA A 460 19.16 0.72 21.30
C ALA A 460 18.13 -0.24 20.67
N PRO A 461 17.00 -0.58 21.34
CA PRO A 461 15.95 -1.39 20.73
C PRO A 461 15.25 -0.71 19.54
N LEU A 462 15.24 0.62 19.51
CA LEU A 462 14.59 1.45 18.48
C LEU A 462 15.48 1.66 17.26
N LEU A 463 16.81 1.52 17.41
CA LEU A 463 17.77 1.64 16.31
C LEU A 463 17.86 0.38 15.48
N ARG A 464 17.63 -0.81 16.03
CA ARG A 464 17.71 -2.02 15.21
C ARG A 464 16.62 -1.97 14.14
N PRO A 465 16.94 -2.05 12.84
CA PRO A 465 15.90 -2.40 11.88
C PRO A 465 15.31 -3.71 12.41
N LYS A 466 14.00 -3.72 12.72
CA LYS A 466 13.29 -4.99 12.88
C LYS A 466 13.71 -5.82 11.66
N PRO A 467 14.31 -7.01 11.82
CA PRO A 467 14.63 -7.83 10.67
C PRO A 467 13.33 -7.93 9.89
N LYS A 468 13.34 -7.37 8.69
CA LYS A 468 12.20 -7.39 7.79
C LYS A 468 11.91 -8.88 7.63
N PRO A 469 10.83 -9.41 8.23
CA PRO A 469 10.57 -10.82 8.08
C PRO A 469 10.45 -11.06 6.57
N PRO A 470 10.89 -12.19 6.03
CA PRO A 470 10.75 -12.43 4.60
C PRO A 470 9.31 -12.10 4.19
N SER A 471 9.19 -11.34 3.09
CA SER A 471 7.91 -11.00 2.46
C SER A 471 6.95 -12.18 2.61
N LEU A 472 5.75 -11.94 3.11
CA LEU A 472 4.74 -13.00 3.28
C LEU A 472 4.49 -13.74 1.96
N LEU A 473 4.77 -13.10 0.83
CA LEU A 473 4.60 -13.62 -0.53
C LEU A 473 5.69 -14.61 -0.96
N ASP A 474 6.84 -14.65 -0.27
CA ASP A 474 8.04 -15.42 -0.67
C ASP A 474 8.38 -16.59 0.29
N ARG A 475 7.51 -16.87 1.26
CA ARG A 475 7.76 -17.88 2.31
C ARG A 475 7.49 -19.31 1.81
N LYS A 476 8.40 -20.24 2.14
CA LYS A 476 8.22 -21.69 1.90
C LYS A 476 7.26 -22.30 2.92
N LEU A 477 6.45 -23.28 2.50
CA LEU A 477 5.58 -24.11 3.34
C LEU A 477 6.29 -24.57 4.64
N GLY A 478 5.72 -24.19 5.79
CA GLY A 478 6.14 -24.63 7.13
C GLY A 478 7.39 -23.99 7.75
N GLN A 479 8.02 -22.97 7.15
CA GLN A 479 9.35 -22.48 7.58
C GLN A 479 9.38 -21.12 8.31
N THR A 480 8.25 -20.47 8.59
CA THR A 480 8.18 -19.11 9.17
C THR A 480 6.93 -18.88 10.02
N PRO A 481 6.90 -17.86 10.92
CA PRO A 481 5.73 -17.55 11.75
C PRO A 481 4.48 -17.30 10.89
N LYS A 482 3.36 -17.89 11.31
CA LYS A 482 2.04 -17.72 10.67
C LYS A 482 1.57 -16.26 10.83
N PRO A 483 1.11 -15.58 9.78
CA PRO A 483 0.55 -14.24 9.90
C PRO A 483 -0.78 -14.29 10.66
N ASN A 484 -1.15 -13.18 11.30
CA ASN A 484 -2.51 -12.97 11.77
C ASN A 484 -3.42 -12.57 10.60
N VAL A 485 -4.74 -12.72 10.78
CA VAL A 485 -5.74 -12.28 9.81
C VAL A 485 -6.80 -11.45 10.52
N LEU A 486 -6.98 -10.21 10.07
CA LEU A 486 -8.11 -9.37 10.38
C LEU A 486 -9.08 -9.39 9.18
N PHE A 487 -10.25 -10.00 9.38
CA PHE A 487 -11.23 -10.26 8.35
C PHE A 487 -12.48 -9.38 8.58
N ILE A 488 -12.60 -8.30 7.82
CA ILE A 488 -13.65 -7.30 7.97
C ILE A 488 -14.68 -7.48 6.85
N SER A 489 -15.93 -7.73 7.22
CA SER A 489 -17.04 -7.78 6.26
C SER A 489 -18.04 -6.65 6.52
N VAL A 490 -18.52 -5.99 5.47
CA VAL A 490 -19.56 -4.96 5.55
C VAL A 490 -20.80 -5.40 4.77
N ASP A 491 -21.97 -5.26 5.38
CA ASP A 491 -23.24 -5.70 4.81
C ASP A 491 -23.88 -4.61 3.93
N ASP A 492 -24.19 -4.94 2.67
CA ASP A 492 -24.91 -4.07 1.72
C ASP A 492 -24.15 -2.80 1.27
N LEU A 493 -22.81 -2.78 1.36
CA LEU A 493 -21.99 -1.63 0.95
C LEU A 493 -21.63 -1.71 -0.55
N ASN A 494 -22.12 -0.74 -1.32
CA ASN A 494 -21.82 -0.59 -2.75
C ASN A 494 -20.55 0.24 -2.98
N ASP A 495 -20.37 0.74 -4.21
CA ASP A 495 -19.20 1.52 -4.62
C ASP A 495 -19.28 3.02 -4.28
N TRP A 496 -20.26 3.44 -3.46
CA TRP A 496 -20.36 4.80 -2.91
C TRP A 496 -19.37 5.01 -1.75
N VAL A 497 -18.11 4.72 -2.06
CA VAL A 497 -16.93 4.95 -1.24
C VAL A 497 -15.93 5.73 -2.09
N GLY A 498 -15.22 6.68 -1.49
CA GLY A 498 -14.37 7.64 -2.21
C GLY A 498 -13.33 6.97 -3.11
N CYS A 499 -12.76 5.84 -2.67
CA CYS A 499 -11.76 5.08 -3.43
C CYS A 499 -12.32 4.34 -4.66
N LEU A 500 -13.63 4.09 -4.76
CA LEU A 500 -14.28 3.47 -5.93
C LEU A 500 -15.03 4.49 -6.80
N GLY A 501 -15.38 5.65 -6.24
CA GLY A 501 -15.91 6.79 -7.01
C GLY A 501 -17.35 6.63 -7.51
N GLY A 502 -18.14 5.71 -6.94
CA GLY A 502 -19.54 5.50 -7.34
C GLY A 502 -20.47 6.69 -7.04
N ASN A 503 -20.12 7.51 -6.04
CA ASN A 503 -20.81 8.77 -5.76
C ASN A 503 -19.81 9.84 -5.26
N PRO A 504 -19.82 11.07 -5.82
CA PRO A 504 -18.86 12.11 -5.44
C PRO A 504 -19.05 12.66 -4.02
N ASP A 505 -20.22 12.47 -3.41
CA ASP A 505 -20.52 12.97 -2.06
C ASP A 505 -20.13 11.98 -0.97
N ALA A 506 -19.59 10.80 -1.30
CA ALA A 506 -19.16 9.80 -0.33
C ALA A 506 -18.08 10.36 0.62
N GLN A 507 -18.34 10.36 1.93
CA GLN A 507 -17.36 10.74 2.96
C GLN A 507 -16.81 9.48 3.64
N THR A 508 -15.75 8.93 3.06
CA THR A 508 -15.06 7.72 3.56
C THR A 508 -13.54 7.88 3.70
N PRO A 509 -13.06 8.87 4.46
CA PRO A 509 -11.63 9.18 4.54
C PRO A 509 -10.78 8.02 5.07
N ASN A 510 -11.31 7.15 5.93
CA ASN A 510 -10.56 6.04 6.51
C ASN A 510 -10.41 4.88 5.52
N LEU A 511 -11.47 4.53 4.80
CA LEU A 511 -11.42 3.55 3.71
C LEU A 511 -10.51 4.03 2.58
N ASP A 512 -10.57 5.31 2.23
CA ASP A 512 -9.70 5.92 1.22
C ASP A 512 -8.22 5.91 1.64
N ALA A 513 -7.95 6.18 2.92
CA ALA A 513 -6.61 6.07 3.48
C ALA A 513 -6.12 4.61 3.51
N PHE A 514 -7.01 3.65 3.77
CA PHE A 514 -6.69 2.23 3.74
C PHE A 514 -6.41 1.73 2.31
N ALA A 515 -7.16 2.19 1.31
CA ALA A 515 -6.92 1.88 -0.10
C ALA A 515 -5.50 2.27 -0.53
N LYS A 516 -5.00 3.43 -0.08
CA LYS A 516 -3.63 3.92 -0.39
C LYS A 516 -2.50 3.07 0.18
N ARG A 517 -2.79 2.12 1.08
CA ARG A 517 -1.80 1.20 1.68
C ARG A 517 -2.14 -0.27 1.49
N SER A 518 -3.19 -0.57 0.73
CA SER A 518 -3.64 -1.94 0.41
C SER A 518 -3.73 -2.11 -1.10
N VAL A 519 -3.98 -3.32 -1.58
CA VAL A 519 -4.42 -3.51 -2.96
C VAL A 519 -5.93 -3.30 -3.01
N LEU A 520 -6.38 -2.28 -3.71
CA LEU A 520 -7.80 -2.05 -4.00
C LEU A 520 -8.18 -2.86 -5.24
N PHE A 521 -9.14 -3.77 -5.13
CA PHE A 521 -9.70 -4.47 -6.27
C PHE A 521 -10.97 -3.73 -6.70
N ASP A 522 -10.87 -2.96 -7.79
CA ASP A 522 -11.98 -2.12 -8.26
C ASP A 522 -13.06 -2.90 -9.02
N ASN A 523 -12.80 -4.16 -9.36
CA ASN A 523 -13.64 -5.06 -10.16
C ASN A 523 -13.85 -6.41 -9.43
N ALA A 524 -14.23 -6.34 -8.16
CA ALA A 524 -14.53 -7.51 -7.33
C ALA A 524 -16.04 -7.80 -7.29
N HIS A 525 -16.44 -9.07 -7.42
CA HIS A 525 -17.86 -9.46 -7.47
C HIS A 525 -18.23 -10.59 -6.52
N CYS A 526 -19.40 -10.45 -5.90
CA CYS A 526 -20.02 -11.51 -5.10
C CYS A 526 -20.53 -12.67 -5.96
N GLN A 527 -20.68 -13.86 -5.37
CA GLN A 527 -21.15 -15.05 -6.08
C GLN A 527 -22.67 -15.17 -6.10
N VAL A 528 -23.36 -14.49 -5.17
CA VAL A 528 -24.81 -14.26 -5.19
C VAL A 528 -25.04 -12.91 -4.53
N ALA A 529 -25.81 -12.03 -5.13
CA ALA A 529 -26.07 -10.70 -4.58
C ALA A 529 -27.10 -10.69 -3.43
N LEU A 530 -26.95 -11.61 -2.48
CA LEU A 530 -27.82 -11.79 -1.32
C LEU A 530 -27.02 -12.32 -0.13
N CYS A 531 -27.19 -11.71 1.05
CA CYS A 531 -26.32 -11.90 2.22
C CYS A 531 -25.89 -13.35 2.50
N ASN A 532 -26.85 -14.25 2.77
CA ASN A 532 -26.49 -15.62 3.18
C ASN A 532 -25.74 -16.36 2.08
N ALA A 533 -26.22 -16.26 0.84
CA ALA A 533 -25.65 -16.98 -0.28
C ALA A 533 -24.24 -16.46 -0.63
N SER A 534 -24.04 -15.14 -0.63
CA SER A 534 -22.71 -14.54 -0.82
C SER A 534 -21.73 -15.00 0.27
N ARG A 535 -22.13 -14.83 1.54
CA ARG A 535 -21.28 -15.16 2.70
C ARG A 535 -20.98 -16.66 2.76
N SER A 536 -21.96 -17.52 2.46
CA SER A 536 -21.74 -18.96 2.34
C SER A 536 -20.71 -19.27 1.25
N SER A 537 -20.77 -18.60 0.10
CA SER A 537 -19.79 -18.80 -0.97
C SER A 537 -18.37 -18.40 -0.53
N VAL A 538 -18.21 -17.24 0.10
CA VAL A 538 -16.90 -16.80 0.61
C VAL A 538 -16.34 -17.74 1.68
N LEU A 539 -17.18 -18.17 2.62
CA LEU A 539 -16.75 -18.94 3.79
C LEU A 539 -16.55 -20.44 3.50
N THR A 540 -17.06 -20.94 2.37
CA THR A 540 -16.85 -22.34 1.92
C THR A 540 -15.99 -22.45 0.66
N GLY A 541 -15.81 -21.36 -0.09
CA GLY A 541 -15.17 -21.37 -1.39
C GLY A 541 -15.96 -22.10 -2.48
N LEU A 542 -17.28 -22.25 -2.31
CA LEU A 542 -18.17 -22.92 -3.26
C LEU A 542 -19.10 -21.93 -3.99
N TYR A 543 -19.41 -22.19 -5.25
CA TYR A 543 -20.45 -21.49 -5.99
C TYR A 543 -21.85 -21.90 -5.50
N ALA A 544 -22.86 -21.10 -5.85
CA ALA A 544 -24.26 -21.43 -5.55
C ALA A 544 -24.73 -22.71 -6.25
N SER A 545 -24.24 -22.97 -7.47
CA SER A 545 -24.48 -24.20 -8.26
C SER A 545 -24.05 -25.47 -7.54
N THR A 546 -22.97 -25.37 -6.76
CA THR A 546 -22.40 -26.50 -6.02
C THR A 546 -23.00 -26.59 -4.62
N SER A 547 -23.14 -25.46 -3.91
CA SER A 547 -23.66 -25.41 -2.54
C SER A 547 -25.19 -25.56 -2.43
N GLY A 548 -25.93 -25.23 -3.49
CA GLY A 548 -27.40 -25.16 -3.48
C GLY A 548 -27.98 -23.96 -2.73
N ILE A 549 -27.14 -22.98 -2.38
CA ILE A 549 -27.55 -21.81 -1.59
C ILE A 549 -27.64 -20.58 -2.49
N TYR A 550 -28.86 -20.25 -2.91
CA TYR A 550 -29.18 -19.02 -3.67
C TYR A 550 -29.95 -17.99 -2.83
N GLY A 551 -30.42 -18.40 -1.64
CA GLY A 551 -31.32 -17.62 -0.79
C GLY A 551 -30.76 -17.33 0.60
N ASN A 552 -31.54 -16.58 1.40
CA ASN A 552 -31.24 -16.30 2.82
C ASN A 552 -31.51 -17.48 3.78
N THR A 553 -31.57 -18.70 3.24
CA THR A 553 -31.78 -19.93 4.02
C THR A 553 -30.85 -21.03 3.51
N THR A 554 -30.46 -21.94 4.40
CA THR A 554 -29.66 -23.12 4.07
C THR A 554 -30.54 -24.37 3.86
N LYS A 555 -31.87 -24.21 3.76
CA LYS A 555 -32.83 -25.33 3.66
C LYS A 555 -32.58 -26.23 2.45
N HIS A 556 -32.02 -25.68 1.38
CA HIS A 556 -31.75 -26.37 0.13
C HIS A 556 -30.27 -26.68 -0.09
N ALA A 557 -29.44 -26.53 0.96
CA ALA A 557 -28.03 -26.84 0.88
C ALA A 557 -27.79 -28.29 0.44
N THR A 558 -26.88 -28.46 -0.51
CA THR A 558 -26.42 -29.76 -1.02
C THR A 558 -25.53 -30.45 0.01
N ASP A 559 -25.20 -31.72 -0.26
CA ASP A 559 -24.23 -32.44 0.57
C ASP A 559 -22.83 -31.82 0.44
N ALA A 560 -22.46 -31.31 -0.73
CA ALA A 560 -21.20 -30.57 -0.93
C ALA A 560 -21.07 -29.38 0.04
N TYR A 561 -22.14 -28.62 0.28
CA TYR A 561 -22.10 -27.55 1.30
C TYR A 561 -21.96 -28.08 2.73
N LYS A 562 -22.65 -29.19 3.06
CA LYS A 562 -22.62 -29.78 4.41
C LYS A 562 -21.26 -30.37 4.74
N ASP A 563 -20.60 -30.93 3.73
CA ASP A 563 -19.28 -31.54 3.85
C ASP A 563 -18.13 -30.52 3.70
N ALA A 564 -18.42 -29.32 3.19
CA ALA A 564 -17.42 -28.27 3.01
C ALA A 564 -16.87 -27.75 4.35
N THR A 565 -15.55 -27.70 4.45
CA THR A 565 -14.86 -27.07 5.58
C THR A 565 -15.12 -25.56 5.57
N GLN A 566 -15.65 -25.05 6.67
CA GLN A 566 -15.90 -23.62 6.84
C GLN A 566 -14.59 -22.90 7.17
N MET A 567 -14.34 -21.74 6.56
CA MET A 567 -13.10 -20.96 6.74
C MET A 567 -12.68 -20.76 8.20
N PRO A 568 -13.55 -20.34 9.13
CA PRO A 568 -13.17 -20.19 10.53
C PRO A 568 -12.75 -21.51 11.17
N VAL A 569 -13.46 -22.61 10.88
CA VAL A 569 -13.14 -23.95 11.39
C VAL A 569 -11.77 -24.39 10.90
N TRP A 570 -11.52 -24.23 9.60
CA TRP A 570 -10.25 -24.56 8.99
C TRP A 570 -9.08 -23.77 9.59
N PHE A 571 -9.26 -22.47 9.87
CA PHE A 571 -8.23 -21.69 10.57
C PHE A 571 -7.97 -22.23 11.98
N GLY A 572 -9.02 -22.57 12.74
CA GLY A 572 -8.92 -23.17 14.06
C GLY A 572 -8.17 -24.51 14.04
N GLU A 573 -8.53 -25.40 13.11
CA GLU A 573 -7.85 -26.69 12.89
C GLU A 573 -6.36 -26.52 12.50
N ASN A 574 -6.02 -25.38 11.90
CA ASN A 574 -4.64 -25.01 11.55
C ASN A 574 -3.94 -24.17 12.63
N GLY A 575 -4.45 -24.17 13.87
CA GLY A 575 -3.78 -23.60 15.04
C GLY A 575 -3.88 -22.09 15.15
N TYR A 576 -4.90 -21.48 14.54
CA TYR A 576 -5.24 -20.08 14.79
C TYR A 576 -6.27 -19.98 15.91
N ARG A 577 -6.13 -18.94 16.74
CA ARG A 577 -7.23 -18.50 17.62
C ARG A 577 -8.31 -17.82 16.77
N THR A 578 -9.50 -18.39 16.74
CA THR A 578 -10.60 -17.90 15.92
C THR A 578 -11.58 -17.05 16.73
N MET A 579 -11.82 -15.84 16.29
CA MET A 579 -12.61 -14.86 17.04
C MET A 579 -13.58 -14.14 16.12
N CYS A 580 -14.81 -13.89 16.56
CA CYS A 580 -15.75 -13.09 15.77
C CYS A 580 -16.66 -12.18 16.60
N MET A 581 -17.10 -11.09 15.96
CA MET A 581 -18.26 -10.34 16.42
C MET A 581 -19.04 -9.74 15.23
N GLY A 582 -20.35 -9.65 15.38
CA GLY A 582 -21.23 -9.07 14.37
C GLY A 582 -21.56 -10.02 13.20
N LYS A 583 -21.76 -9.43 12.02
CA LYS A 583 -22.35 -10.07 10.86
C LYS A 583 -21.34 -10.81 9.97
N ILE A 584 -20.84 -11.99 10.37
CA ILE A 584 -20.03 -12.85 9.47
C ILE A 584 -20.90 -13.81 8.65
N TYR A 585 -21.71 -14.65 9.32
CA TYR A 585 -22.67 -15.58 8.71
C TYR A 585 -24.10 -15.09 8.85
N HIS A 586 -24.89 -14.93 7.79
CA HIS A 586 -26.24 -14.33 7.88
C HIS A 586 -27.17 -14.82 9.02
N ASN A 587 -27.20 -16.13 9.32
CA ASN A 587 -28.06 -16.70 10.37
C ASN A 587 -27.29 -17.25 11.58
N ASP A 588 -26.00 -17.57 11.42
CA ASP A 588 -25.22 -18.38 12.36
C ASP A 588 -24.14 -17.59 13.11
N HIS A 589 -24.40 -16.29 13.32
CA HIS A 589 -23.59 -15.39 14.15
C HIS A 589 -23.38 -15.99 15.55
N GLY A 590 -22.23 -16.62 15.79
CA GLY A 590 -21.87 -17.15 17.11
C GLY A 590 -22.20 -18.62 17.38
N ARG A 591 -22.18 -19.51 16.37
CA ARG A 591 -22.06 -20.94 16.65
C ARG A 591 -20.66 -21.24 17.18
N LYS A 592 -20.57 -21.73 18.43
CA LYS A 592 -19.30 -22.14 19.07
C LYS A 592 -18.54 -23.23 18.30
N SER A 593 -19.22 -23.96 17.41
CA SER A 593 -18.57 -24.91 16.50
C SER A 593 -17.64 -24.27 15.48
N TYR A 594 -17.73 -22.95 15.28
CA TYR A 594 -16.95 -22.22 14.27
C TYR A 594 -15.93 -21.25 14.86
N TRP A 595 -16.02 -20.94 16.16
CA TRP A 595 -15.26 -19.87 16.78
C TRP A 595 -14.86 -20.24 18.21
N ASP A 596 -13.62 -19.97 18.57
CA ASP A 596 -13.15 -20.09 19.95
C ASP A 596 -13.70 -18.97 20.84
N GLU A 597 -13.81 -17.76 20.27
CA GLU A 597 -14.31 -16.58 20.96
C GLU A 597 -15.36 -15.83 20.15
N ILE A 598 -16.44 -15.45 20.82
CA ILE A 598 -17.55 -14.73 20.19
C ILE A 598 -17.83 -13.50 21.06
N GLY A 599 -17.79 -12.32 20.43
CA GLY A 599 -18.11 -11.07 21.09
C GLY A 599 -19.57 -11.00 21.58
N PRO A 600 -19.90 -10.00 22.41
CA PRO A 600 -21.24 -9.85 22.96
C PRO A 600 -22.33 -9.75 21.88
N LYS A 601 -23.55 -10.19 22.20
CA LYS A 601 -24.70 -10.00 21.31
C LYS A 601 -25.07 -8.52 21.26
N THR A 602 -25.22 -7.99 20.06
CA THR A 602 -25.70 -6.63 19.80
C THR A 602 -27.16 -6.66 19.30
N LEU A 603 -27.76 -5.48 19.07
CA LEU A 603 -29.08 -5.33 18.44
C LEU A 603 -29.08 -5.69 16.93
N ARG A 604 -28.06 -6.41 16.45
CA ARG A 604 -27.86 -6.80 15.04
C ARG A 604 -27.97 -5.59 14.10
N TRP A 605 -29.06 -5.47 13.35
CA TRP A 605 -29.33 -4.37 12.40
C TRP A 605 -29.52 -2.99 13.06
N GLY A 606 -29.49 -2.91 14.39
CA GLY A 606 -29.53 -1.66 15.14
C GLY A 606 -30.95 -1.19 15.47
N PRO A 607 -31.07 0.02 16.05
CA PRO A 607 -32.35 0.54 16.48
C PRO A 607 -33.29 0.78 15.30
N GLU A 608 -34.58 0.50 15.52
CA GLU A 608 -35.64 0.81 14.57
C GLU A 608 -35.88 2.33 14.47
N PRO A 609 -36.30 2.85 13.30
CA PRO A 609 -36.75 4.24 13.17
C PRO A 609 -37.78 4.62 14.24
N PRO A 610 -37.69 5.79 14.89
CA PRO A 610 -38.72 6.29 15.79
C PRO A 610 -40.06 6.36 15.07
N GLY A 611 -41.07 5.69 15.65
CA GLY A 611 -42.37 5.53 15.01
C GLY A 611 -42.47 4.34 14.06
N GLY A 612 -41.45 3.52 13.88
CA GLY A 612 -41.51 2.31 13.05
C GLY A 612 -41.34 2.57 11.55
N ARG A 613 -41.23 1.49 10.78
CA ARG A 613 -40.77 1.51 9.38
C ARG A 613 -41.78 2.17 8.44
N GLN A 614 -41.32 3.18 7.72
CA GLN A 614 -42.10 4.05 6.83
C GLN A 614 -42.94 3.27 5.82
N PHE A 615 -42.33 2.36 5.08
CA PHE A 615 -43.00 1.57 4.05
C PHE A 615 -44.05 0.62 4.62
N THR A 616 -43.73 -0.09 5.70
CA THR A 616 -44.69 -0.97 6.39
C THR A 616 -45.92 -0.19 6.86
N LYS A 617 -45.72 1.03 7.37
CA LYS A 617 -46.83 1.92 7.77
C LYS A 617 -47.70 2.36 6.59
N ARG A 618 -47.08 2.66 5.43
CA ARG A 618 -47.78 3.21 4.26
C ARG A 618 -48.48 2.15 3.41
N PHE A 619 -47.85 0.98 3.26
CA PHE A 619 -48.25 -0.05 2.30
C PHE A 619 -48.68 -1.36 2.96
N GLY A 620 -48.62 -1.46 4.29
CA GLY A 620 -49.07 -2.61 5.06
C GLY A 620 -47.94 -3.60 5.38
N THR A 621 -48.31 -4.65 6.13
CA THR A 621 -47.36 -5.62 6.71
C THR A 621 -46.66 -6.50 5.70
N ASP A 622 -47.06 -6.52 4.43
CA ASP A 622 -46.38 -7.27 3.38
C ASP A 622 -45.07 -6.59 2.95
N ALA A 623 -44.92 -5.29 3.23
CA ALA A 623 -43.72 -4.50 2.99
C ALA A 623 -42.63 -4.67 4.08
N LYS A 624 -42.40 -5.86 4.63
CA LYS A 624 -41.38 -6.11 5.69
C LYS A 624 -39.95 -5.92 5.16
N ASP A 625 -39.03 -5.46 6.03
CA ASP A 625 -37.61 -5.23 5.69
C ASP A 625 -37.38 -4.35 4.44
N THR A 626 -38.21 -3.32 4.28
CA THR A 626 -38.16 -2.36 3.18
C THR A 626 -37.33 -1.13 3.53
N LEU A 627 -37.25 -0.18 2.59
CA LEU A 627 -36.44 1.03 2.64
C LEU A 627 -36.93 1.97 3.76
N ALA A 628 -36.40 1.78 4.96
CA ALA A 628 -36.73 2.57 6.14
C ALA A 628 -35.45 3.23 6.65
N TRP A 629 -35.56 4.42 7.21
CA TRP A 629 -34.40 5.19 7.66
C TRP A 629 -34.72 6.05 8.89
N ALA A 630 -33.71 6.43 9.67
CA ALA A 630 -33.84 7.48 10.68
C ALA A 630 -32.48 8.03 11.13
N ALA A 631 -32.43 9.34 11.32
CA ALA A 631 -31.41 9.99 12.14
C ALA A 631 -31.75 9.75 13.62
N LEU A 632 -30.89 9.03 14.32
CA LEU A 632 -31.10 8.65 15.72
C LEU A 632 -30.40 9.63 16.66
N ASP A 633 -31.11 10.13 17.65
CA ASP A 633 -30.52 10.92 18.73
C ASP A 633 -29.95 9.97 19.80
N ILE A 634 -28.74 9.46 19.54
CA ILE A 634 -28.06 8.47 20.37
C ILE A 634 -26.58 8.84 20.54
N GLU A 635 -26.07 8.59 21.74
CA GLU A 635 -24.66 8.80 22.10
C GLU A 635 -23.73 7.80 21.37
N GLU A 636 -22.42 8.08 21.39
CA GLU A 636 -21.39 7.18 20.88
C GLU A 636 -21.39 5.83 21.61
N GLY A 637 -21.21 4.74 20.85
CA GLY A 637 -21.32 3.37 21.35
C GLY A 637 -22.76 2.83 21.39
N GLY A 638 -23.75 3.66 21.06
CA GLY A 638 -25.16 3.27 20.98
C GLY A 638 -25.48 2.38 19.78
N MET A 639 -24.62 2.33 18.77
CA MET A 639 -24.81 1.49 17.59
C MET A 639 -24.11 0.12 17.71
N PRO A 640 -24.71 -0.96 17.16
CA PRO A 640 -24.05 -2.27 17.08
C PRO A 640 -22.66 -2.23 16.42
N ASP A 641 -22.50 -1.44 15.36
CA ASP A 641 -21.24 -1.31 14.62
C ASP A 641 -20.13 -0.66 15.46
N GLU A 642 -20.46 0.35 16.26
CA GLU A 642 -19.52 0.97 17.20
C GLU A 642 -19.09 -0.04 18.29
N GLN A 643 -20.02 -0.89 18.75
CA GLN A 643 -19.71 -1.96 19.71
C GLN A 643 -18.81 -3.05 19.10
N ILE A 644 -19.02 -3.39 17.83
CA ILE A 644 -18.16 -4.33 17.08
C ILE A 644 -16.74 -3.76 16.96
N ALA A 645 -16.60 -2.48 16.59
CA ALA A 645 -15.31 -1.82 16.50
C ALA A 645 -14.58 -1.80 17.85
N ALA A 646 -15.28 -1.40 18.91
CA ALA A 646 -14.73 -1.36 20.27
C ALA A 646 -14.24 -2.75 20.74
N TRP A 647 -14.99 -3.81 20.45
CA TRP A 647 -14.58 -5.17 20.78
C TRP A 647 -13.38 -5.62 19.94
N GLY A 648 -13.36 -5.32 18.64
CA GLY A 648 -12.21 -5.59 17.77
C GLY A 648 -10.93 -4.94 18.29
N ILE A 649 -11.02 -3.68 18.71
CA ILE A 649 -9.94 -2.95 19.39
C ILE A 649 -9.47 -3.68 20.64
N GLN A 650 -10.40 -4.07 21.51
CA GLN A 650 -10.06 -4.84 22.72
C GLN A 650 -9.31 -6.15 22.42
N GLN A 651 -9.64 -6.83 21.30
CA GLN A 651 -8.93 -8.05 20.91
C GLN A 651 -7.53 -7.78 20.35
N LEU A 652 -7.35 -6.67 19.63
CA LEU A 652 -6.05 -6.23 19.10
C LEU A 652 -5.09 -5.74 20.20
N ASP A 653 -5.63 -5.28 21.32
CA ASP A 653 -4.86 -4.81 22.48
C ASP A 653 -4.25 -5.94 23.29
N GLN A 654 -4.81 -7.15 23.16
CA GLN A 654 -4.32 -8.31 23.88
C GLN A 654 -3.04 -8.83 23.20
N PRO A 655 -1.91 -8.91 23.92
CA PRO A 655 -0.73 -9.59 23.40
C PRO A 655 -1.05 -11.08 23.21
N ARG A 656 -0.59 -11.66 22.11
CA ARG A 656 -0.83 -13.06 21.75
C ARG A 656 0.42 -13.63 21.11
N ASP A 657 0.80 -14.83 21.55
CA ASP A 657 1.91 -15.59 20.97
C ASP A 657 1.44 -16.49 19.82
N GLU A 658 0.18 -16.91 19.86
CA GLU A 658 -0.49 -17.69 18.82
C GLU A 658 -1.06 -16.79 17.70
N PRO A 659 -1.08 -17.25 16.43
CA PRO A 659 -1.71 -16.49 15.36
C PRO A 659 -3.22 -16.45 15.55
N PHE A 660 -3.86 -15.36 15.11
CA PHE A 660 -5.32 -15.22 15.20
C PHE A 660 -6.01 -14.98 13.86
N PHE A 661 -7.26 -15.43 13.78
CA PHE A 661 -8.23 -15.07 12.75
C PHE A 661 -9.37 -14.30 13.42
N LEU A 662 -9.32 -12.97 13.33
CA LEU A 662 -10.27 -12.04 13.94
C LEU A 662 -11.25 -11.54 12.87
N ALA A 663 -12.51 -11.97 12.97
CA ALA A 663 -13.55 -11.62 12.01
C ALA A 663 -14.55 -10.60 12.58
N LEU A 664 -14.62 -9.41 11.97
CA LEU A 664 -15.52 -8.33 12.38
C LEU A 664 -16.54 -8.08 11.27
N GLY A 665 -17.82 -8.28 11.57
CA GLY A 665 -18.90 -8.12 10.60
C GLY A 665 -19.79 -6.92 10.92
N PHE A 666 -19.69 -5.87 10.11
CA PHE A 666 -20.49 -4.66 10.25
C PHE A 666 -21.84 -4.79 9.53
N TYR A 667 -22.90 -4.23 10.11
CA TYR A 667 -24.29 -4.34 9.66
C TYR A 667 -24.71 -3.20 8.74
N LYS A 668 -24.27 -1.97 8.97
CA LYS A 668 -24.63 -0.87 8.06
C LYS A 668 -23.84 -0.97 6.75
N PRO A 669 -24.38 -0.47 5.62
CA PRO A 669 -25.63 0.29 5.46
C PRO A 669 -26.92 -0.53 5.32
N HIS A 670 -26.97 -1.82 5.66
CA HIS A 670 -28.20 -2.62 5.59
C HIS A 670 -29.40 -1.96 6.30
N THR A 671 -30.59 -2.12 5.71
CA THR A 671 -31.87 -1.62 6.23
C THR A 671 -32.21 -2.18 7.64
N PRO A 672 -32.87 -1.41 8.54
CA PRO A 672 -33.23 0.00 8.37
C PRO A 672 -31.97 0.87 8.33
N MET A 673 -31.91 1.84 7.42
CA MET A 673 -30.80 2.79 7.26
C MET A 673 -30.84 3.82 8.40
N THR A 674 -30.49 3.34 9.60
CA THR A 674 -30.44 4.13 10.82
C THR A 674 -29.00 4.39 11.20
N ALA A 675 -28.69 5.64 11.51
CA ALA A 675 -27.40 6.06 12.01
C ALA A 675 -27.60 7.21 13.01
N PRO A 676 -26.63 7.44 13.91
CA PRO A 676 -26.66 8.61 14.79
C PRO A 676 -26.77 9.91 13.99
N LYS A 677 -27.53 10.88 14.51
CA LYS A 677 -27.78 12.17 13.86
C LYS A 677 -26.51 12.90 13.43
N ARG A 678 -25.42 12.77 14.20
CA ARG A 678 -24.09 13.31 13.86
C ARG A 678 -23.54 12.88 12.49
N TYR A 679 -23.96 11.73 11.95
CA TYR A 679 -23.56 11.30 10.61
C TYR A 679 -24.49 11.83 9.51
N PHE A 680 -25.78 12.02 9.82
CA PHE A 680 -26.70 12.70 8.90
C PHE A 680 -26.30 14.16 8.72
N ASP A 681 -25.90 14.83 9.80
CA ASP A 681 -25.56 16.26 9.79
C ASP A 681 -24.26 16.59 9.02
N GLN A 682 -23.51 15.59 8.58
CA GLN A 682 -22.34 15.76 7.69
C GLN A 682 -22.71 16.09 6.25
N PHE A 683 -23.99 15.91 5.89
CA PHE A 683 -24.49 16.07 4.52
C PHE A 683 -25.63 17.08 4.48
N ASP A 684 -25.53 18.03 3.56
CA ASP A 684 -26.70 18.80 3.15
C ASP A 684 -27.52 17.96 2.17
N ARG A 685 -28.60 17.36 2.70
CA ARG A 685 -29.53 16.48 1.98
C ARG A 685 -29.96 17.04 0.63
N ASP A 686 -30.27 18.33 0.57
CA ASP A 686 -30.88 18.95 -0.61
C ASP A 686 -29.85 19.19 -1.72
N SER A 687 -28.55 19.16 -1.37
CA SER A 687 -27.43 19.27 -2.30
C SER A 687 -26.86 17.92 -2.79
N LEU A 688 -27.25 16.81 -2.17
CA LEU A 688 -26.72 15.47 -2.51
C LEU A 688 -26.96 15.11 -3.98
N THR A 689 -25.93 14.50 -4.57
CA THR A 689 -25.91 13.92 -5.91
C THR A 689 -26.77 12.67 -5.92
N MET A 690 -27.83 12.71 -6.71
CA MET A 690 -28.75 11.59 -6.87
C MET A 690 -28.19 10.58 -7.88
N PRO A 691 -28.49 9.27 -7.71
CA PRO A 691 -28.04 8.27 -8.65
C PRO A 691 -28.60 8.50 -10.06
N ARG A 692 -27.79 8.16 -11.06
CA ARG A 692 -28.17 8.25 -12.47
C ARG A 692 -29.17 7.14 -12.76
N VAL A 693 -30.34 7.51 -13.26
CA VAL A 693 -31.39 6.55 -13.61
C VAL A 693 -31.93 6.87 -14.99
N LEU A 694 -32.17 5.83 -15.78
CA LEU A 694 -32.91 5.89 -17.03
C LEU A 694 -34.37 5.52 -16.75
N GLU A 695 -35.34 6.31 -17.22
CA GLU A 695 -36.76 6.13 -16.86
C GLU A 695 -37.32 4.79 -17.40
N ASP A 696 -36.91 4.40 -18.60
CA ASP A 696 -37.31 3.20 -19.32
C ASP A 696 -36.21 2.12 -19.37
N ASP A 697 -35.33 2.08 -18.36
CA ASP A 697 -34.17 1.17 -18.23
C ASP A 697 -34.50 -0.34 -18.21
N LEU A 698 -35.78 -0.69 -18.19
CA LEU A 698 -36.26 -2.07 -18.27
C LEU A 698 -36.84 -2.41 -19.66
N SER A 699 -36.78 -1.50 -20.62
CA SER A 699 -37.42 -1.66 -21.93
C SER A 699 -36.75 -2.73 -22.80
N ASP A 700 -35.44 -2.90 -22.67
CA ASP A 700 -34.58 -3.83 -23.41
C ASP A 700 -34.11 -5.04 -22.58
N VAL A 701 -34.51 -5.11 -21.32
CA VAL A 701 -34.32 -6.26 -20.42
C VAL A 701 -35.31 -7.36 -20.80
N PRO A 702 -34.91 -8.64 -20.91
CA PRO A 702 -35.82 -9.75 -21.14
C PRO A 702 -36.94 -9.87 -20.09
N GLU A 703 -38.07 -10.44 -20.49
CA GLU A 703 -39.27 -10.52 -19.63
C GLU A 703 -39.00 -11.15 -18.26
N LEU A 704 -38.18 -12.20 -18.18
CA LEU A 704 -37.85 -12.83 -16.89
C LEU A 704 -37.09 -11.86 -15.97
N GLY A 705 -36.09 -11.15 -16.48
CA GLY A 705 -35.35 -10.12 -15.75
C GLY A 705 -36.24 -8.95 -15.32
N ARG A 706 -37.11 -8.46 -16.21
CA ARG A 706 -38.09 -7.40 -15.91
C ARG A 706 -39.00 -7.78 -14.76
N ARG A 707 -39.51 -9.02 -14.75
CA ARG A 707 -40.43 -9.50 -13.72
C ARG A 707 -39.80 -9.58 -12.34
N TRP A 708 -38.49 -9.80 -12.22
CA TRP A 708 -37.82 -9.74 -10.91
C TRP A 708 -37.92 -8.38 -10.24
N VAL A 709 -37.99 -7.30 -11.02
CA VAL A 709 -38.25 -5.93 -10.53
C VAL A 709 -39.75 -5.68 -10.39
N LEU A 710 -40.53 -5.94 -11.46
CA LEU A 710 -41.94 -5.54 -11.55
C LEU A 710 -42.86 -6.34 -10.61
N ASP A 711 -42.63 -7.63 -10.40
CA ASP A 711 -43.45 -8.47 -9.51
C ASP A 711 -43.28 -8.05 -8.03
N ARG A 712 -42.31 -7.18 -7.73
CA ARG A 712 -42.02 -6.66 -6.39
C ARG A 712 -42.33 -5.16 -6.25
N GLN A 713 -43.19 -4.63 -7.12
CA GLN A 713 -43.54 -3.20 -7.18
C GLN A 713 -43.96 -2.58 -5.84
N LYS A 714 -44.63 -3.33 -4.95
CA LYS A 714 -45.06 -2.83 -3.63
C LYS A 714 -43.96 -2.84 -2.56
N LEU A 715 -42.80 -3.44 -2.85
CA LEU A 715 -41.77 -3.75 -1.87
C LEU A 715 -40.48 -2.97 -2.12
N ILE A 716 -40.04 -2.88 -3.39
CA ILE A 716 -38.65 -2.49 -3.73
C ILE A 716 -38.51 -1.74 -5.07
N ALA A 717 -39.60 -1.35 -5.73
CA ALA A 717 -39.52 -0.62 -7.01
C ALA A 717 -39.42 0.89 -6.80
N GLU A 718 -38.69 1.57 -7.68
CA GLU A 718 -38.54 3.03 -7.71
C GLU A 718 -39.90 3.76 -7.64
N LYS A 719 -40.92 3.23 -8.34
CA LYS A 719 -42.28 3.76 -8.31
C LYS A 719 -42.91 3.81 -6.90
N ALA A 720 -42.64 2.82 -6.05
CA ALA A 720 -43.17 2.81 -4.67
C ALA A 720 -42.46 3.85 -3.79
N VAL A 721 -41.16 4.07 -3.99
CA VAL A 721 -40.39 5.13 -3.33
C VAL A 721 -40.94 6.50 -3.70
N GLN A 722 -41.16 6.73 -4.99
CA GLN A 722 -41.76 7.98 -5.49
C GLN A 722 -43.18 8.21 -4.96
N GLN A 723 -43.98 7.14 -4.80
CA GLN A 723 -45.34 7.22 -4.25
C GLN A 723 -45.40 7.48 -2.74
N TYR A 724 -44.30 7.28 -2.00
CA TYR A 724 -44.27 7.53 -0.57
C TYR A 724 -44.31 9.03 -0.27
N SER A 725 -43.34 9.79 -0.81
CA SER A 725 -43.33 11.25 -0.82
C SER A 725 -42.37 11.77 -1.91
N PRO A 726 -42.51 13.03 -2.37
CA PRO A 726 -41.61 13.61 -3.37
C PRO A 726 -40.13 13.67 -2.95
N THR A 727 -39.85 13.68 -1.64
CA THR A 727 -38.49 13.78 -1.08
C THR A 727 -37.90 12.43 -0.68
N TYR A 728 -38.70 11.36 -0.65
CA TYR A 728 -38.32 10.11 0.01
C TYR A 728 -37.08 9.45 -0.60
N ARG A 729 -36.94 9.49 -1.92
CA ARG A 729 -35.76 8.98 -2.63
C ARG A 729 -34.47 9.66 -2.14
N ARG A 730 -34.50 10.98 -2.00
CA ARG A 730 -33.37 11.77 -1.49
C ARG A 730 -33.09 11.52 -0.02
N GLU A 731 -34.14 11.31 0.78
CA GLU A 731 -33.99 10.94 2.20
C GLU A 731 -33.30 9.57 2.36
N LEU A 732 -33.62 8.58 1.52
CA LEU A 732 -32.94 7.28 1.52
C LEU A 732 -31.48 7.39 1.10
N VAL A 733 -31.18 8.19 0.07
CA VAL A 733 -29.81 8.49 -0.36
C VAL A 733 -29.01 9.14 0.78
N HIS A 734 -29.59 10.12 1.46
CA HIS A 734 -28.98 10.77 2.63
C HIS A 734 -28.72 9.77 3.77
N ALA A 735 -29.68 8.90 4.05
CA ALA A 735 -29.52 7.87 5.07
C ALA A 735 -28.45 6.84 4.71
N TYR A 736 -28.34 6.45 3.44
CA TYR A 736 -27.29 5.56 2.97
C TYR A 736 -25.91 6.19 3.19
N HIS A 737 -25.69 7.45 2.77
CA HIS A 737 -24.46 8.19 3.05
C HIS A 737 -24.12 8.25 4.55
N ALA A 738 -25.10 8.58 5.40
CA ALA A 738 -24.89 8.63 6.85
C ALA A 738 -24.47 7.26 7.44
N CYS A 739 -25.08 6.18 6.96
CA CYS A 739 -24.70 4.83 7.36
C CYS A 739 -23.30 4.44 6.86
N VAL A 740 -22.93 4.81 5.63
CA VAL A 740 -21.59 4.56 5.07
C VAL A 740 -20.52 5.31 5.88
N SER A 741 -20.75 6.58 6.24
CA SER A 741 -19.81 7.35 7.06
C SER A 741 -19.66 6.82 8.49
N LEU A 742 -20.73 6.28 9.10
CA LEU A 742 -20.62 5.56 10.37
C LEU A 742 -19.68 4.34 10.25
N ILE A 743 -19.80 3.57 9.16
CA ILE A 743 -18.95 2.40 8.96
C ILE A 743 -17.51 2.77 8.67
N ASP A 744 -17.28 3.82 7.88
CA ASP A 744 -15.94 4.35 7.65
C ASP A 744 -15.23 4.69 8.96
N ASP A 745 -15.92 5.39 9.88
CA ASP A 745 -15.37 5.74 11.19
C ASP A 745 -15.08 4.50 12.04
N CYS A 746 -16.05 3.58 12.18
CA CYS A 746 -15.86 2.34 12.95
C CYS A 746 -14.67 1.50 12.44
N ILE A 747 -14.55 1.34 11.11
CA ILE A 747 -13.43 0.61 10.51
C ILE A 747 -12.13 1.38 10.68
N GLY A 748 -12.15 2.71 10.53
CA GLY A 748 -11.01 3.59 10.74
C GLY A 748 -10.39 3.41 12.12
N GLN A 749 -11.22 3.38 13.17
CA GLN A 749 -10.78 3.15 14.55
C GLN A 749 -10.10 1.77 14.73
N VAL A 750 -10.68 0.70 14.17
CA VAL A 750 -10.08 -0.65 14.22
C VAL A 750 -8.73 -0.70 13.50
N LEU A 751 -8.67 -0.14 12.28
CA LEU A 751 -7.46 -0.14 11.47
C LEU A 751 -6.35 0.73 12.09
N GLN A 752 -6.71 1.88 12.66
CA GLN A 752 -5.79 2.73 13.39
C GLN A 752 -5.22 1.98 14.60
N ARG A 753 -6.07 1.27 15.36
CA ARG A 753 -5.61 0.50 16.51
C ARG A 753 -4.72 -0.66 16.11
N LEU A 754 -5.06 -1.39 15.04
CA LEU A 754 -4.19 -2.44 14.49
C LEU A 754 -2.79 -1.89 14.21
N ALA A 755 -2.69 -0.73 13.55
CA ALA A 755 -1.41 -0.09 13.23
C ALA A 755 -0.60 0.33 14.47
N GLN A 756 -1.27 0.53 15.62
CA GLN A 756 -0.66 0.84 16.91
C GLN A 756 -0.48 -0.41 17.80
N SER A 757 -0.94 -1.57 17.36
CA SER A 757 -0.85 -2.82 18.11
C SER A 757 0.50 -3.51 17.87
N PRO A 758 0.95 -4.41 18.77
CA PRO A 758 2.12 -5.25 18.50
C PRO A 758 1.94 -6.19 17.30
N HIS A 759 0.71 -6.33 16.78
CA HIS A 759 0.36 -7.23 15.69
C HIS A 759 0.50 -6.60 14.30
N ALA A 760 0.72 -5.28 14.20
CA ALA A 760 0.67 -4.52 12.95
C ALA A 760 1.51 -5.12 11.82
N ASP A 761 2.75 -5.50 12.11
CA ASP A 761 3.73 -5.94 11.12
C ASP A 761 3.48 -7.39 10.62
N ASN A 762 2.55 -8.12 11.25
CA ASN A 762 2.27 -9.53 10.94
C ASN A 762 0.79 -9.81 10.65
N THR A 763 -0.06 -8.78 10.49
CA THR A 763 -1.50 -8.97 10.25
C THR A 763 -1.87 -8.70 8.80
N ILE A 764 -2.39 -9.71 8.11
CA ILE A 764 -3.12 -9.57 6.86
C ILE A 764 -4.49 -8.96 7.17
N VAL A 765 -4.90 -7.95 6.39
CA VAL A 765 -6.24 -7.37 6.49
C VAL A 765 -7.00 -7.64 5.20
N VAL A 766 -8.15 -8.29 5.30
CA VAL A 766 -9.10 -8.44 4.19
C VAL A 766 -10.35 -7.66 4.55
N LEU A 767 -10.63 -6.59 3.82
CA LEU A 767 -11.85 -5.80 3.95
C LEU A 767 -12.71 -6.03 2.71
N TRP A 768 -13.94 -6.48 2.90
CA TRP A 768 -14.85 -6.78 1.81
C TRP A 768 -16.30 -6.43 2.14
N SER A 769 -17.12 -6.21 1.12
CA SER A 769 -18.58 -6.20 1.26
C SER A 769 -19.21 -7.43 0.61
N ASP A 770 -20.27 -7.96 1.22
CA ASP A 770 -20.90 -9.19 0.75
C ASP A 770 -21.59 -9.06 -0.59
N HIS A 771 -22.05 -7.87 -0.97
CA HIS A 771 -22.56 -7.53 -2.30
C HIS A 771 -22.82 -6.01 -2.37
N GLY A 772 -23.11 -5.49 -3.56
CA GLY A 772 -23.49 -4.10 -3.74
C GLY A 772 -24.95 -3.79 -3.35
N TRP A 773 -25.45 -2.64 -3.79
CA TRP A 773 -26.77 -2.11 -3.44
C TRP A 773 -27.26 -1.06 -4.45
N HIS A 774 -28.48 -1.23 -4.93
CA HIS A 774 -29.23 -0.30 -5.76
C HIS A 774 -29.97 0.77 -4.93
N LEU A 775 -29.94 2.00 -5.44
CA LEU A 775 -30.57 3.21 -4.91
C LEU A 775 -31.49 3.88 -5.96
N GLY A 776 -32.04 3.07 -6.88
CA GLY A 776 -33.02 3.46 -7.89
C GLY A 776 -32.66 3.05 -9.32
N GLU A 777 -31.39 2.69 -9.57
CA GLU A 777 -30.89 2.18 -10.86
C GLU A 777 -31.66 0.92 -11.28
N LYS A 778 -31.87 0.72 -12.59
CA LYS A 778 -32.73 -0.36 -13.13
C LYS A 778 -34.15 -0.38 -12.53
N ASN A 779 -34.67 0.78 -12.15
CA ASN A 779 -35.97 0.95 -11.47
C ASN A 779 -36.10 0.12 -10.17
N HIS A 780 -34.97 -0.23 -9.57
CA HIS A 780 -34.88 -1.16 -8.45
C HIS A 780 -34.16 -0.53 -7.26
N TRP A 781 -34.50 -1.02 -6.07
CA TRP A 781 -33.80 -0.71 -4.84
C TRP A 781 -33.38 -1.98 -4.16
N ARG A 782 -32.31 -1.90 -3.37
CA ARG A 782 -31.73 -3.02 -2.61
C ARG A 782 -30.80 -3.88 -3.45
N LYS A 783 -31.02 -5.19 -3.50
CA LYS A 783 -30.03 -6.17 -3.95
C LYS A 783 -30.72 -7.31 -4.68
N TRP A 784 -30.00 -8.41 -4.86
CA TRP A 784 -30.47 -9.66 -5.44
C TRP A 784 -30.88 -9.51 -6.91
N MET A 785 -30.00 -8.86 -7.67
CA MET A 785 -30.11 -8.67 -9.12
C MET A 785 -28.78 -9.01 -9.82
N PRO A 786 -28.80 -9.32 -11.13
CA PRO A 786 -27.61 -9.74 -11.88
C PRO A 786 -26.76 -8.57 -12.39
N TRP A 787 -27.17 -7.32 -12.15
CA TRP A 787 -26.54 -6.10 -12.67
C TRP A 787 -25.36 -5.62 -11.81
N GLU A 788 -24.55 -4.72 -12.37
CA GLU A 788 -23.33 -4.20 -11.76
C GLU A 788 -23.54 -3.75 -10.31
N GLU A 789 -24.53 -2.88 -10.07
CA GLU A 789 -24.79 -2.27 -8.77
C GLU A 789 -25.07 -3.26 -7.64
N SER A 790 -25.65 -4.42 -7.96
CA SER A 790 -25.90 -5.46 -6.96
C SER A 790 -24.73 -6.41 -6.80
N THR A 791 -23.91 -6.60 -7.84
CA THR A 791 -22.88 -7.65 -7.87
C THR A 791 -21.49 -7.17 -7.51
N ARG A 792 -21.14 -5.92 -7.84
CA ARG A 792 -19.85 -5.29 -7.54
C ARG A 792 -19.75 -5.07 -6.03
N SER A 793 -18.61 -5.45 -5.46
CA SER A 793 -18.32 -5.38 -4.04
C SER A 793 -17.05 -4.56 -3.80
N LEU A 794 -17.01 -3.84 -2.68
CA LEU A 794 -15.75 -3.33 -2.15
C LEU A 794 -14.85 -4.52 -1.77
N MET A 795 -13.61 -4.55 -2.24
CA MET A 795 -12.58 -5.48 -1.77
C MET A 795 -11.21 -4.81 -1.69
N MET A 796 -10.62 -4.81 -0.50
CA MET A 796 -9.28 -4.31 -0.23
C MET A 796 -8.49 -5.36 0.55
N VAL A 797 -7.26 -5.63 0.12
CA VAL A 797 -6.38 -6.60 0.79
C VAL A 797 -5.05 -5.94 1.11
N HIS A 798 -4.73 -5.85 2.39
CA HIS A 798 -3.41 -5.46 2.85
C HIS A 798 -2.67 -6.71 3.33
N VAL A 799 -1.50 -6.95 2.75
CA VAL A 799 -0.56 -7.95 3.24
C VAL A 799 0.70 -7.19 3.64
N PRO A 800 1.20 -7.34 4.88
CA PRO A 800 2.45 -6.72 5.28
C PRO A 800 3.54 -6.99 4.24
N GLU A 801 4.16 -5.90 3.77
CA GLU A 801 5.26 -5.90 2.79
C GLU A 801 4.93 -6.36 1.36
N ALA A 802 3.67 -6.59 1.02
CA ALA A 802 3.30 -6.88 -0.36
C ALA A 802 3.65 -5.72 -1.31
N LEU A 803 4.30 -6.05 -2.42
CA LEU A 803 4.80 -5.07 -3.40
C LEU A 803 3.68 -4.27 -4.08
N ALA A 804 2.49 -4.84 -4.20
CA ALA A 804 1.35 -4.16 -4.82
C ALA A 804 0.56 -3.27 -3.83
N ASN A 805 0.91 -3.22 -2.54
CA ASN A 805 0.24 -2.32 -1.60
C ASN A 805 0.27 -0.87 -2.10
N GLY A 806 -0.88 -0.19 -2.02
CA GLY A 806 -1.09 1.15 -2.55
C GLY A 806 -1.42 1.21 -4.05
N SER A 807 -1.57 0.06 -4.71
CA SER A 807 -2.03 -0.01 -6.10
C SER A 807 -3.51 -0.36 -6.24
N VAL A 808 -4.07 -0.02 -7.39
CA VAL A 808 -5.39 -0.46 -7.83
C VAL A 808 -5.24 -1.64 -8.79
N CYS A 809 -6.00 -2.70 -8.55
CA CYS A 809 -6.08 -3.90 -9.36
C CYS A 809 -7.41 -3.94 -10.10
N SER A 810 -7.37 -3.78 -11.42
CA SER A 810 -8.57 -3.77 -12.26
C SER A 810 -8.93 -5.13 -12.86
N ARG A 811 -8.27 -6.21 -12.41
CA ARG A 811 -8.62 -7.58 -12.77
C ARG A 811 -9.96 -7.96 -12.15
N THR A 812 -10.79 -8.67 -12.90
CA THR A 812 -12.08 -9.13 -12.42
C THR A 812 -11.96 -10.34 -11.51
N VAL A 813 -12.22 -10.16 -10.22
CA VAL A 813 -12.06 -11.21 -9.20
C VAL A 813 -13.39 -11.54 -8.53
N GLY A 814 -13.58 -12.79 -8.11
CA GLY A 814 -14.73 -13.18 -7.29
C GLY A 814 -14.39 -13.16 -5.80
N LEU A 815 -15.35 -12.83 -4.92
CA LEU A 815 -15.12 -12.94 -3.48
C LEU A 815 -14.82 -14.38 -3.03
N ILE A 816 -15.28 -15.39 -3.77
CA ILE A 816 -14.95 -16.82 -3.61
C ILE A 816 -13.43 -17.09 -3.65
N ASP A 817 -12.67 -16.21 -4.30
CA ASP A 817 -11.22 -16.31 -4.44
C ASP A 817 -10.47 -15.92 -3.15
N ILE A 818 -11.16 -15.33 -2.16
CA ILE A 818 -10.58 -14.91 -0.87
C ILE A 818 -10.08 -16.12 -0.08
N TYR A 819 -10.87 -17.20 0.02
CA TYR A 819 -10.51 -18.37 0.83
C TYR A 819 -9.21 -19.06 0.34
N PRO A 820 -9.08 -19.48 -0.94
CA PRO A 820 -7.83 -20.05 -1.41
C PRO A 820 -6.65 -19.06 -1.35
N THR A 821 -6.91 -17.75 -1.40
CA THR A 821 -5.85 -16.75 -1.23
C THR A 821 -5.35 -16.67 0.20
N LEU A 822 -6.25 -16.63 1.18
CA LEU A 822 -5.87 -16.67 2.59
C LEU A 822 -5.12 -17.96 2.93
N ALA A 823 -5.55 -19.10 2.38
CA ALA A 823 -4.82 -20.36 2.55
C ALA A 823 -3.36 -20.25 2.09
N LYS A 824 -3.15 -19.67 0.90
CA LYS A 824 -1.82 -19.45 0.35
C LYS A 824 -1.00 -18.44 1.15
N LEU A 825 -1.57 -17.28 1.51
CA LEU A 825 -0.87 -16.22 2.27
C LEU A 825 -0.48 -16.65 3.69
N CYS A 826 -1.34 -17.45 4.33
CA CYS A 826 -1.08 -18.03 5.64
C CYS A 826 -0.16 -19.26 5.57
N ASN A 827 0.27 -19.65 4.37
CA ASN A 827 1.17 -20.77 4.12
C ASN A 827 0.62 -22.09 4.66
N LEU A 828 -0.69 -22.31 4.45
CA LEU A 828 -1.45 -23.47 4.88
C LEU A 828 -1.93 -24.26 3.66
N GLU A 829 -2.11 -25.57 3.83
CA GLU A 829 -2.75 -26.39 2.80
C GLU A 829 -4.21 -25.98 2.63
N SER A 830 -4.61 -25.74 1.38
CA SER A 830 -6.00 -25.39 1.09
C SER A 830 -6.92 -26.57 1.39
N PRO A 831 -8.12 -26.33 1.95
CA PRO A 831 -9.15 -27.36 2.04
C PRO A 831 -9.46 -27.97 0.67
N GLU A 832 -9.86 -29.24 0.65
CA GLU A 832 -10.32 -29.89 -0.56
C GLU A 832 -11.64 -29.26 -1.05
N GLY A 833 -11.84 -29.24 -2.37
CA GLY A 833 -13.12 -28.84 -2.98
C GLY A 833 -13.35 -27.33 -3.17
N LEU A 834 -12.37 -26.47 -2.87
CA LEU A 834 -12.49 -25.03 -3.19
C LEU A 834 -12.61 -24.79 -4.70
N GLU A 835 -13.58 -23.98 -5.11
CA GLU A 835 -13.86 -23.62 -6.52
C GLU A 835 -13.30 -22.22 -6.90
N GLY A 836 -12.89 -21.44 -5.91
CA GLY A 836 -12.14 -20.19 -6.07
C GLY A 836 -10.69 -20.43 -6.54
N ARG A 837 -10.01 -19.37 -6.99
CA ARG A 837 -8.59 -19.38 -7.35
C ARG A 837 -7.85 -18.32 -6.56
N SER A 838 -6.64 -18.64 -6.08
CA SER A 838 -5.87 -17.65 -5.33
C SER A 838 -5.43 -16.49 -6.23
N PHE A 839 -5.76 -15.25 -5.84
CA PHE A 839 -5.28 -14.01 -6.46
C PHE A 839 -3.94 -13.53 -5.86
N HIS A 840 -3.18 -14.40 -5.20
CA HIS A 840 -1.88 -14.07 -4.62
C HIS A 840 -0.92 -13.34 -5.58
N SER A 841 -0.91 -13.71 -6.87
CA SER A 841 -0.10 -13.02 -7.89
C SER A 841 -0.47 -11.55 -8.03
N LEU A 842 -1.76 -11.21 -7.89
CA LEU A 842 -2.26 -9.83 -7.95
C LEU A 842 -1.84 -9.01 -6.72
N LEU A 843 -1.56 -9.65 -5.59
CA LEU A 843 -0.99 -8.99 -4.41
C LEU A 843 0.52 -8.72 -4.53
N SER A 844 1.20 -9.45 -5.42
CA SER A 844 2.60 -9.19 -5.76
C SER A 844 2.72 -8.14 -6.88
N ASN A 845 1.84 -8.23 -7.87
CA ASN A 845 1.76 -7.30 -8.99
C ASN A 845 0.30 -7.26 -9.47
N SER A 846 -0.37 -6.14 -9.23
CA SER A 846 -1.78 -5.91 -9.59
C SER A 846 -2.06 -5.99 -11.09
N GLN A 847 -1.03 -5.98 -11.92
CA GLN A 847 -1.12 -6.13 -13.38
C GLN A 847 -0.89 -7.58 -13.85
N SER A 848 -0.66 -8.54 -12.95
CA SER A 848 -0.47 -9.94 -13.34
C SER A 848 -1.64 -10.46 -14.17
N ALA A 849 -1.36 -11.44 -15.03
CA ALA A 849 -2.39 -12.07 -15.85
C ALA A 849 -3.47 -12.70 -14.95
N TRP A 850 -4.72 -12.47 -15.33
CA TRP A 850 -5.89 -13.02 -14.66
C TRP A 850 -6.96 -13.28 -15.71
N GLU A 851 -7.12 -14.55 -16.09
CA GLU A 851 -7.86 -14.93 -17.29
C GLU A 851 -9.27 -15.47 -16.98
N ARG A 852 -9.71 -15.41 -15.72
CA ARG A 852 -11.00 -15.92 -15.27
C ARG A 852 -11.96 -14.76 -14.96
N PRO A 853 -13.17 -14.74 -15.53
CA PRO A 853 -14.19 -13.76 -15.14
C PRO A 853 -14.85 -14.14 -13.80
N ALA A 854 -15.57 -13.19 -13.21
CA ALA A 854 -16.37 -13.47 -12.02
C ALA A 854 -17.77 -13.95 -12.40
N LEU A 855 -18.24 -15.03 -11.76
CA LEU A 855 -19.61 -15.54 -11.87
C LEU A 855 -20.43 -15.09 -10.66
N THR A 856 -21.63 -14.57 -10.92
CA THR A 856 -22.68 -14.35 -9.92
C THR A 856 -23.97 -15.06 -10.34
N SER A 857 -24.63 -15.73 -9.41
CA SER A 857 -25.93 -16.37 -9.62
C SER A 857 -27.03 -15.60 -8.89
N THR A 858 -28.24 -15.56 -9.44
CA THR A 858 -29.41 -15.00 -8.73
C THR A 858 -30.30 -16.11 -8.18
N THR A 859 -30.63 -17.09 -9.03
CA THR A 859 -31.36 -18.34 -8.74
C THR A 859 -30.79 -19.45 -9.62
N GLU A 860 -31.20 -20.70 -9.42
CA GLU A 860 -30.77 -21.83 -10.27
C GLU A 860 -30.98 -21.51 -11.76
N GLY A 861 -29.98 -21.75 -12.60
CA GLY A 861 -30.03 -21.51 -14.05
C GLY A 861 -30.03 -20.03 -14.47
N ASN A 862 -29.88 -19.07 -13.54
CA ASN A 862 -29.85 -17.64 -13.87
C ASN A 862 -28.54 -17.01 -13.38
N HIS A 863 -27.66 -16.72 -14.33
CA HIS A 863 -26.27 -16.39 -14.06
C HIS A 863 -25.82 -15.16 -14.83
N THR A 864 -24.86 -14.45 -14.24
CA THR A 864 -24.12 -13.36 -14.87
C THR A 864 -22.63 -13.63 -14.76
N VAL A 865 -21.90 -13.32 -15.84
CA VAL A 865 -20.45 -13.36 -15.90
C VAL A 865 -19.94 -11.97 -16.21
N ARG A 866 -19.05 -11.46 -15.36
CA ARG A 866 -18.33 -10.20 -15.54
C ARG A 866 -16.88 -10.50 -15.89
N SER A 867 -16.44 -10.15 -17.09
CA SER A 867 -15.02 -10.04 -17.46
C SER A 867 -14.55 -8.60 -17.22
N GLU A 868 -13.34 -8.21 -17.66
CA GLU A 868 -12.88 -6.82 -17.49
C GLU A 868 -13.78 -5.83 -18.24
N ARG A 869 -14.20 -6.19 -19.46
CA ARG A 869 -14.98 -5.31 -20.34
C ARG A 869 -16.47 -5.63 -20.41
N TRP A 870 -16.85 -6.90 -20.32
CA TRP A 870 -18.22 -7.31 -20.63
C TRP A 870 -18.93 -7.85 -19.40
N ARG A 871 -20.22 -7.51 -19.28
CA ARG A 871 -21.17 -8.29 -18.49
C ARG A 871 -22.07 -9.07 -19.42
N TYR A 872 -22.18 -10.37 -19.20
CA TYR A 872 -23.07 -11.25 -19.92
C TYR A 872 -24.01 -11.96 -18.95
N ILE A 873 -25.31 -11.86 -19.18
CA ILE A 873 -26.36 -12.47 -18.35
C ILE A 873 -27.08 -13.52 -19.18
N ARG A 874 -27.28 -14.70 -18.61
CA ARG A 874 -28.09 -15.77 -19.21
C ARG A 874 -29.13 -16.25 -18.21
N TYR A 875 -30.37 -16.17 -18.62
CA TYR A 875 -31.54 -16.60 -17.87
C TYR A 875 -31.87 -18.07 -18.13
N VAL A 876 -32.64 -18.67 -17.22
CA VAL A 876 -33.02 -20.09 -17.30
C VAL A 876 -33.90 -20.41 -18.50
N ASP A 877 -34.63 -19.42 -19.03
CA ASP A 877 -35.45 -19.54 -20.25
C ASP A 877 -34.64 -19.38 -21.54
N GLY A 878 -33.32 -19.16 -21.43
CA GLY A 878 -32.40 -18.98 -22.55
C GLY A 878 -32.33 -17.54 -23.08
N THR A 879 -33.06 -16.59 -22.48
CA THR A 879 -32.89 -15.17 -22.81
C THR A 879 -31.60 -14.61 -22.24
N GLU A 880 -31.08 -13.54 -22.84
CA GLU A 880 -29.71 -13.08 -22.62
C GLU A 880 -29.65 -11.54 -22.53
N GLU A 881 -28.70 -11.03 -21.75
CA GLU A 881 -28.27 -9.62 -21.77
C GLU A 881 -26.75 -9.53 -21.99
N LEU A 882 -26.28 -8.46 -22.64
CA LEU A 882 -24.86 -8.18 -22.84
C LEU A 882 -24.58 -6.68 -22.75
N TYR A 883 -23.66 -6.27 -21.87
CA TYR A 883 -23.29 -4.86 -21.66
C TYR A 883 -21.78 -4.64 -21.87
N ASP A 884 -21.41 -3.56 -22.56
CA ASP A 884 -20.03 -3.11 -22.79
C ASP A 884 -19.63 -2.05 -21.75
N HIS A 885 -19.03 -2.45 -20.64
CA HIS A 885 -18.71 -1.55 -19.53
C HIS A 885 -17.68 -0.47 -19.86
N HIS A 886 -16.95 -0.60 -20.97
CA HIS A 886 -16.06 0.47 -21.43
C HIS A 886 -16.83 1.65 -22.05
N LYS A 887 -18.06 1.42 -22.49
CA LYS A 887 -18.89 2.43 -23.18
C LYS A 887 -20.18 2.76 -22.42
N ASP A 888 -20.71 1.77 -21.72
CA ASP A 888 -22.00 1.79 -21.04
C ASP A 888 -21.82 1.22 -19.61
N PRO A 889 -21.13 1.95 -18.72
CA PRO A 889 -20.90 1.49 -17.34
C PRO A 889 -22.19 1.41 -16.51
N ASP A 890 -23.25 2.11 -16.92
CA ASP A 890 -24.57 2.10 -16.27
C ASP A 890 -25.49 0.97 -16.77
N GLU A 891 -25.03 0.16 -17.74
CA GLU A 891 -25.76 -0.97 -18.32
C GLU A 891 -27.12 -0.61 -18.94
N TRP A 892 -27.22 0.55 -19.60
CA TRP A 892 -28.49 1.05 -20.18
C TRP A 892 -28.84 0.45 -21.55
N HIS A 893 -27.90 -0.19 -22.24
CA HIS A 893 -28.11 -0.69 -23.60
C HIS A 893 -27.72 -2.17 -23.71
N ASN A 894 -28.72 -3.04 -23.75
CA ASN A 894 -28.55 -4.47 -23.96
C ASN A 894 -28.15 -4.78 -25.41
N LEU A 895 -26.92 -5.27 -25.58
CA LEU A 895 -26.32 -5.62 -26.88
C LEU A 895 -26.49 -7.10 -27.23
N ALA A 896 -27.27 -7.89 -26.49
CA ALA A 896 -27.39 -9.33 -26.71
C ALA A 896 -27.91 -9.71 -28.10
N HIS A 897 -28.63 -8.81 -28.77
CA HIS A 897 -29.16 -9.02 -30.12
C HIS A 897 -28.19 -8.63 -31.24
N GLU A 898 -27.04 -8.04 -30.93
CA GLU A 898 -26.06 -7.59 -31.91
C GLU A 898 -25.33 -8.76 -32.59
N PRO A 899 -25.52 -8.99 -33.91
CA PRO A 899 -24.92 -10.16 -34.57
C PRO A 899 -23.40 -10.17 -34.53
N SER A 900 -22.77 -8.99 -34.48
CA SER A 900 -21.31 -8.84 -34.42
C SER A 900 -20.70 -9.30 -33.08
N LEU A 901 -21.51 -9.40 -32.02
CA LEU A 901 -21.06 -9.75 -30.67
C LEU A 901 -21.32 -11.22 -30.30
N VAL A 902 -21.81 -12.05 -31.23
CA VAL A 902 -21.97 -13.50 -31.04
C VAL A 902 -20.71 -14.19 -30.49
N PRO A 903 -19.48 -13.88 -30.96
CA PRO A 903 -18.27 -14.48 -30.39
C PRO A 903 -18.09 -14.18 -28.90
N VAL A 904 -18.36 -12.93 -28.48
CA VAL A 904 -18.25 -12.50 -27.07
C VAL A 904 -19.26 -13.26 -26.21
N LYS A 905 -20.52 -13.36 -26.66
CA LYS A 905 -21.55 -14.11 -25.95
C LYS A 905 -21.18 -15.58 -25.78
N LYS A 906 -20.68 -16.22 -26.85
CA LYS A 906 -20.26 -17.64 -26.79
C LYS A 906 -19.12 -17.87 -25.80
N GLU A 907 -18.14 -16.97 -25.77
CA GLU A 907 -17.05 -17.02 -24.80
C GLU A 907 -17.59 -16.94 -23.36
N HIS A 908 -18.43 -15.95 -23.06
CA HIS A 908 -18.97 -15.75 -21.71
C HIS A 908 -19.97 -16.84 -21.30
N ALA A 909 -20.80 -17.33 -22.24
CA ALA A 909 -21.67 -18.48 -22.02
C ALA A 909 -20.87 -19.73 -21.65
N SER A 910 -19.71 -19.95 -22.30
CA SER A 910 -18.84 -21.08 -21.97
C SER A 910 -18.28 -21.01 -20.54
N TRP A 911 -18.06 -19.80 -20.01
CA TRP A 911 -17.68 -19.62 -18.60
C TRP A 911 -18.82 -19.97 -17.66
N ILE A 912 -20.06 -19.59 -17.97
CA ILE A 912 -21.22 -20.04 -17.18
C ILE A 912 -21.27 -21.57 -17.17
N ASP A 913 -21.24 -22.20 -18.36
CA ASP A 913 -21.33 -23.66 -18.49
C ASP A 913 -20.23 -24.41 -17.70
N GLN A 914 -19.01 -23.87 -17.71
CA GLN A 914 -17.88 -24.45 -16.96
C GLN A 914 -18.01 -24.26 -15.45
N LEU A 915 -18.40 -23.06 -15.00
CA LEU A 915 -18.41 -22.69 -13.58
C LEU A 915 -19.68 -23.16 -12.85
N THR A 916 -20.74 -23.48 -13.59
CA THR A 916 -21.97 -24.08 -13.04
C THR A 916 -22.13 -25.55 -13.43
N ALA A 917 -21.06 -26.19 -13.89
CA ALA A 917 -21.09 -27.59 -14.29
C ALA A 917 -21.63 -28.49 -13.17
N GLY A 918 -22.70 -29.23 -13.47
CA GLY A 918 -23.37 -30.12 -12.51
C GLY A 918 -24.56 -29.49 -11.77
N GLU A 919 -24.87 -28.22 -12.00
CA GLU A 919 -26.09 -27.59 -11.50
C GLU A 919 -27.34 -28.33 -12.05
N ARG A 920 -28.30 -28.62 -11.16
CA ARG A 920 -29.59 -29.19 -11.54
C ARG A 920 -30.66 -28.10 -11.45
N THR A 921 -31.12 -27.61 -12.58
CA THR A 921 -32.29 -26.71 -12.65
C THR A 921 -33.54 -27.48 -12.21
N ARG A 922 -34.28 -26.94 -11.23
CA ARG A 922 -35.49 -27.57 -10.68
C ARG A 922 -36.75 -27.24 -11.45
#